data_AF-A0A354H0R5-F1
#
_entry.id   AF-A0A354H0R5-F1
#
_cell.length_a   1.000
_cell.length_b   1.000
_cell.length_c   1.000
_cell.angle_alpha   90.00
_cell.angle_beta   90.00
_cell.angle_gamma   90.00
#
_symmetry.space_group_name_H-M   'P 1'
#
loop_
_entity.id
_entity.type
_entity.pdbx_description
1 polymer ?
#
loop_
_entity_poly.entity_id
_entity_poly.type
_entity_poly.pdbx_seq_one_letter_code
_entity_poly.pdbx_strand_id
1 'polypeptide(L)'
;MNRRTYLYLGLISAVAFAAIGVWRFTLGAAQPGDGPDAERAAGKNLPLSQVVLFNSGVGYFQREGAVEGNTRVDLTFPVSDINDLLKSLVLPDIGDGKVSTVSYDSQEPVEKTLKSFALDLTNNPTLGQIINQARGEKIEVVLQQNGAAQPGNVTGVVIGMEVQHAPGPKDTLVDVDVLNLLCAEGVRSVSLSQVQRLRFLNGSLDAEFRRALEVLAAAHNSQKRTVSLNFAGEGKRTVKLGYVVENPIWKTSYRLVLDKKGKPSLQGWAIVENTSDEDWKDVRMALISSRPISFQMDLYQPLFVPRPTIEPELFASLRPPTYQGALNGQLGGGLGALGGGLGALGGGLGALGGGLGALGGLGGGQLGQNGVGQVARVNPYQNQANLNSIIDPTTGAPLNFENNRLNYEELQQRRQQLRDNKDKAKKIGSVVALDPSGVASSATAAEIGDYFQYIIEQKVALPRQKSAMLPIVNQPVEGARVSIYNEAVQAKFPLLGLRFKNTTGQDLMQGPVSVYEGGTYAGDGRIMDLQPNEERLLSFAIDQGVEIKAEHAGSTEKLIAVKVVKGVMYVTHKLRETKCYQVKNRSPQDRDLIIEHPIRDEWQLVALEKVNEVSRDVYRFDQAVAAGKTAKLDVVEERSRTNVAGLAATDDQAIKVFLSGNVASDKLKEALNKALAFKAELASTRRDLTQVQNRLKAITEDQTRLRANLANVPPTSAAYKRYLEKFDTQETEIEKLQKSIEDKQEAERTQQGAYDSYLTGLSVE
;
A
#
# COMPACT_ATOMS: atom_id res chain seq x y z
N MET A 1 47.35 19.43 75.07
CA MET A 1 47.78 18.20 75.78
C MET A 1 46.57 17.59 76.47
N ASN A 2 46.20 16.40 76.02
CA ASN A 2 45.34 15.33 76.54
C ASN A 2 44.02 15.56 77.32
N ARG A 3 43.00 14.98 76.69
CA ARG A 3 41.74 14.37 77.14
C ARG A 3 41.89 13.34 78.28
N ARG A 4 40.81 13.25 79.09
CA ARG A 4 40.22 12.08 79.79
C ARG A 4 40.74 11.65 81.17
N THR A 5 39.99 12.02 82.21
CA THR A 5 39.41 11.19 83.31
C THR A 5 38.72 12.21 84.24
N TYR A 6 37.42 12.15 84.55
CA TYR A 6 36.78 11.23 85.48
C TYR A 6 35.28 11.13 85.19
N LEU A 7 34.78 9.90 85.25
CA LEU A 7 33.39 9.53 85.19
C LEU A 7 32.99 9.00 86.59
N TYR A 8 31.80 9.41 87.03
CA TYR A 8 30.95 8.82 88.06
C TYR A 8 31.25 9.04 89.55
N LEU A 9 30.46 9.92 90.16
CA LEU A 9 29.85 9.71 91.47
C LEU A 9 28.59 10.57 91.61
N GLY A 10 27.47 9.96 92.01
CA GLY A 10 26.45 10.66 92.79
C GLY A 10 25.14 11.03 92.09
N LEU A 11 24.41 10.02 91.62
CA LEU A 11 22.95 10.04 91.57
C LEU A 11 22.41 10.25 93.01
N ILE A 12 21.61 11.30 93.25
CA ILE A 12 20.41 11.37 94.13
C ILE A 12 20.01 12.84 94.26
N SER A 13 18.98 13.21 93.51
CA SER A 13 17.94 14.13 93.97
C SER A 13 16.71 13.86 93.11
N ALA A 14 16.03 12.79 93.46
CA ALA A 14 14.69 12.48 93.03
C ALA A 14 13.69 12.97 94.09
N VAL A 15 12.48 13.25 93.62
CA VAL A 15 11.19 13.21 94.33
C VAL A 15 10.63 14.53 94.88
N ALA A 16 9.78 15.13 94.05
CA ALA A 16 8.47 15.72 94.38
C ALA A 16 7.73 15.77 93.03
N PHE A 17 6.59 15.15 92.70
CA PHE A 17 5.42 14.49 93.32
C PHE A 17 4.92 13.44 92.27
N ALA A 18 4.62 12.17 92.58
CA ALA A 18 3.29 11.62 92.97
C ALA A 18 2.10 12.08 92.08
N ALA A 19 1.17 11.28 91.53
CA ALA A 19 0.88 9.84 91.52
C ALA A 19 -0.30 9.51 90.53
N ILE A 20 -0.45 8.22 90.17
CA ILE A 20 -1.64 7.50 89.61
C ILE A 20 -1.96 7.75 88.10
N GLY A 21 -2.16 6.79 87.18
CA GLY A 21 -2.21 5.32 87.20
C GLY A 21 -2.66 4.76 85.82
N VAL A 22 -2.14 3.58 85.47
CA VAL A 22 -2.64 2.53 84.53
C VAL A 22 -2.85 2.84 83.02
N TRP A 23 -2.04 2.13 82.22
CA TRP A 23 -2.17 1.69 80.82
C TRP A 23 -3.55 1.77 80.12
N ARG A 24 -3.62 2.47 78.95
CA ARG A 24 -4.08 1.94 77.64
C ARG A 24 -3.65 2.86 76.46
N PHE A 25 -2.95 2.24 75.50
CA PHE A 25 -2.80 2.52 74.06
C PHE A 25 -3.32 3.85 73.45
N THR A 26 -2.44 4.65 72.82
CA THR A 26 -2.27 4.77 71.35
C THR A 26 -1.42 5.99 70.94
N LEU A 27 -0.49 5.76 69.99
CA LEU A 27 0.05 6.69 68.99
C LEU A 27 0.69 8.01 69.47
N GLY A 28 2.02 7.97 69.68
CA GLY A 28 2.88 9.14 69.82
C GLY A 28 4.06 9.10 68.85
N ALA A 29 4.01 9.99 67.86
CA ALA A 29 5.10 10.64 67.12
C ALA A 29 6.43 9.89 66.93
N ALA A 30 6.63 9.37 65.72
CA ALA A 30 7.97 9.17 65.17
C ALA A 30 8.32 10.36 64.27
N GLN A 31 9.52 10.90 64.48
CA GLN A 31 10.23 11.83 63.61
C GLN A 31 10.24 11.32 62.16
N PRO A 32 10.30 12.19 61.13
CA PRO A 32 10.50 11.75 59.76
C PRO A 32 11.91 11.18 59.66
N GLY A 33 12.01 9.85 59.78
CA GLY A 33 13.21 9.11 59.44
C GLY A 33 13.39 9.13 57.94
N ASP A 34 14.62 9.42 57.51
CA ASP A 34 15.14 9.09 56.20
C ASP A 34 14.81 7.63 55.89
N GLY A 35 13.73 7.41 55.13
CA GLY A 35 13.51 6.18 54.40
C GLY A 35 14.56 6.09 53.29
N PRO A 36 14.91 4.88 52.82
CA PRO A 36 15.93 4.75 51.80
C PRO A 36 15.34 5.27 50.49
N ASP A 37 15.61 6.54 50.18
CA ASP A 37 15.99 6.93 48.84
C ASP A 37 17.24 6.10 48.50
N ALA A 38 17.00 4.84 48.13
CA ALA A 38 17.93 4.10 47.32
C ALA A 38 18.11 4.96 46.07
N GLU A 39 19.19 5.74 46.08
CA GLU A 39 19.89 6.27 44.91
C GLU A 39 19.32 5.62 43.65
N ARG A 40 18.52 6.36 42.88
CA ARG A 40 18.24 6.06 41.48
C ARG A 40 19.60 6.03 40.79
N ALA A 41 20.27 4.88 40.86
CA ALA A 41 21.50 4.63 40.15
C ALA A 41 21.19 4.92 38.69
N ALA A 42 21.88 5.92 38.13
CA ALA A 42 21.76 6.26 36.73
C ALA A 42 21.89 4.97 35.91
N GLY A 43 20.79 4.57 35.27
CA GLY A 43 20.71 3.29 34.57
C GLY A 43 21.87 3.14 33.58
N LYS A 44 22.49 1.96 33.53
CA LYS A 44 23.50 1.65 32.50
C LYS A 44 22.84 1.83 31.12
N ASN A 45 23.32 2.80 30.34
CA ASN A 45 22.86 2.99 28.97
C ASN A 45 23.28 1.81 28.08
N LEU A 46 22.33 1.19 27.39
CA LEU A 46 22.59 0.23 26.33
C LEU A 46 22.71 0.99 24.99
N PRO A 47 23.93 1.16 24.44
CA PRO A 47 24.10 1.87 23.17
C PRO A 47 23.51 1.07 22.01
N LEU A 48 23.07 1.81 20.98
CA LEU A 48 22.65 1.22 19.72
C LEU A 48 23.84 0.54 19.04
N SER A 49 23.65 -0.74 18.67
CA SER A 49 24.70 -1.59 18.11
C SER A 49 24.43 -1.97 16.65
N GLN A 50 23.15 -2.03 16.27
CA GLN A 50 22.72 -2.40 14.93
C GLN A 50 21.38 -1.76 14.57
N VAL A 51 21.26 -1.38 13.30
CA VAL A 51 20.05 -0.82 12.68
C VAL A 51 19.76 -1.60 11.41
N VAL A 52 18.53 -2.05 11.25
CA VAL A 52 18.06 -2.71 10.02
C VAL A 52 16.86 -1.93 9.51
N LEU A 53 16.95 -1.40 8.30
CA LEU A 53 15.89 -0.59 7.70
C LEU A 53 15.15 -1.38 6.63
N PHE A 54 13.82 -1.34 6.68
CA PHE A 54 12.95 -2.03 5.73
C PHE A 54 12.31 -1.02 4.78
N ASN A 55 11.95 -1.46 3.57
CA ASN A 55 11.19 -0.63 2.63
C ASN A 55 9.68 -0.61 2.92
N SER A 56 9.23 -1.29 3.97
CA SER A 56 7.84 -1.28 4.47
C SER A 56 7.52 -0.14 5.43
N GLY A 57 8.50 0.70 5.79
CA GLY A 57 8.31 1.84 6.70
C GLY A 57 8.56 1.52 8.17
N VAL A 58 9.30 0.44 8.45
CA VAL A 58 9.73 0.10 9.81
C VAL A 58 11.25 -0.07 9.87
N GLY A 59 11.82 0.13 11.05
CA GLY A 59 13.22 -0.13 11.35
C GLY A 59 13.34 -1.06 12.56
N TYR A 60 14.23 -2.04 12.48
CA TYR A 60 14.64 -2.84 13.63
C TYR A 60 15.90 -2.26 14.25
N PHE A 61 15.86 -2.01 15.55
CA PHE A 61 16.94 -1.41 16.31
C PHE A 61 17.39 -2.38 17.40
N GLN A 62 18.70 -2.65 17.44
CA GLN A 62 19.30 -3.51 18.45
C GLN A 62 20.29 -2.73 19.31
N ARG A 63 20.06 -2.72 20.62
CA ARG A 63 20.97 -2.21 21.63
C ARG A 63 21.69 -3.36 22.33
N GLU A 64 22.95 -3.15 22.71
CA GLU A 64 23.79 -4.20 23.31
C GLU A 64 24.70 -3.58 24.38
N GLY A 65 24.86 -4.27 25.52
CA GLY A 65 25.74 -3.80 26.58
C GLY A 65 25.97 -4.83 27.69
N ALA A 66 26.99 -4.59 28.51
CA ALA A 66 27.37 -5.48 29.61
C ALA A 66 26.69 -5.09 30.93
N VAL A 67 25.88 -5.99 31.47
CA VAL A 67 25.26 -5.87 32.80
C VAL A 67 25.99 -6.74 33.81
N GLU A 68 25.83 -6.44 35.09
CA GLU A 68 26.43 -7.20 36.18
C GLU A 68 25.41 -7.41 37.28
N GLY A 69 25.29 -8.65 37.75
CA GLY A 69 24.30 -8.98 38.79
C GLY A 69 22.87 -8.68 38.35
N ASN A 70 22.06 -8.20 39.30
CA ASN A 70 20.74 -7.66 39.01
C ASN A 70 20.87 -6.20 38.59
N THR A 71 20.41 -5.85 37.39
CA THR A 71 20.52 -4.49 36.84
C THR A 71 19.19 -4.04 36.27
N ARG A 72 18.84 -2.78 36.55
CA ARG A 72 17.76 -2.05 35.90
C ARG A 72 18.33 -1.18 34.78
N VAL A 73 17.71 -1.25 33.61
CA VAL A 73 18.03 -0.40 32.45
C VAL A 73 16.79 0.41 32.09
N ASP A 74 16.91 1.73 32.11
CA ASP A 74 15.82 2.64 31.75
C ASP A 74 16.08 3.23 30.36
N LEU A 75 15.07 3.16 29.48
CA LEU A 75 15.13 3.69 28.12
C LEU A 75 13.94 4.59 27.85
N THR A 76 14.16 5.65 27.08
CA THR A 76 13.12 6.64 26.77
C THR A 76 12.71 6.53 25.31
N PHE A 77 11.41 6.44 25.05
CA PHE A 77 10.83 6.30 23.71
C PHE A 77 9.73 7.34 23.48
N PRO A 78 9.53 7.82 22.23
CA PRO A 78 8.34 8.57 21.85
C PRO A 78 7.06 7.77 22.13
N VAL A 79 5.97 8.45 22.51
CA VAL A 79 4.66 7.80 22.77
C VAL A 79 4.15 7.05 21.53
N SER A 80 4.38 7.60 20.33
CA SER A 80 4.03 6.96 19.04
C SER A 80 4.61 5.56 18.90
N ASP A 81 5.82 5.37 19.43
CA ASP A 81 6.61 4.17 19.21
C ASP A 81 6.31 3.10 20.26
N ILE A 82 5.60 3.43 21.34
CA ILE A 82 5.33 2.51 22.46
C ILE A 82 4.53 1.30 22.01
N ASN A 83 3.53 1.50 21.15
CA ASN A 83 2.72 0.40 20.63
C ASN A 83 3.55 -0.62 19.85
N ASP A 84 4.41 -0.13 18.95
CA ASP A 84 5.29 -1.00 18.15
C ASP A 84 6.41 -1.62 19.01
N LEU A 85 6.93 -0.88 19.99
CA LEU A 85 7.86 -1.40 20.98
C LEU A 85 7.26 -2.56 21.76
N LEU A 86 6.07 -2.40 22.38
CA LEU A 86 5.42 -3.44 23.19
C LEU A 86 5.12 -4.70 22.38
N LYS A 87 4.77 -4.55 21.11
CA LYS A 87 4.48 -5.66 20.18
C LYS A 87 5.74 -6.43 19.76
N SER A 88 6.91 -5.77 19.71
CA SER A 88 8.11 -6.31 19.05
C SER A 88 9.33 -6.49 19.97
N LEU A 89 9.21 -6.12 21.25
CA LEU A 89 10.31 -6.14 22.21
C LEU A 89 10.87 -7.55 22.41
N VAL A 90 12.18 -7.70 22.19
CA VAL A 90 12.94 -8.93 22.43
C VAL A 90 14.14 -8.61 23.33
N LEU A 91 14.34 -9.44 24.37
CA LEU A 91 15.35 -9.22 25.41
C LEU A 91 16.22 -10.47 25.62
N PRO A 92 17.20 -10.75 24.75
CA PRO A 92 18.12 -11.87 24.95
C PRO A 92 19.16 -11.53 26.03
N ASP A 93 19.30 -12.39 27.04
CA ASP A 93 20.39 -12.34 28.04
C ASP A 93 21.42 -13.44 27.74
N ILE A 94 22.61 -13.04 27.28
CA ILE A 94 23.68 -13.95 26.88
C ILE A 94 24.55 -14.23 28.12
N GLY A 95 24.09 -15.16 28.97
CA GLY A 95 24.80 -15.59 30.18
C GLY A 95 23.92 -16.23 31.26
N ASP A 96 22.92 -17.04 30.89
CA ASP A 96 21.97 -17.72 31.79
C ASP A 96 21.14 -16.81 32.73
N GLY A 97 21.13 -15.50 32.47
CA GLY A 97 20.28 -14.55 33.17
C GLY A 97 18.81 -14.63 32.75
N LYS A 98 17.92 -14.12 33.59
CA LYS A 98 16.48 -14.05 33.35
C LYS A 98 16.02 -12.60 33.27
N VAL A 99 15.15 -12.32 32.30
CA VAL A 99 14.39 -11.06 32.26
C VAL A 99 13.21 -11.20 33.22
N SER A 100 13.09 -10.29 34.18
CA SER A 100 12.03 -10.39 35.20
C SER A 100 10.76 -9.66 34.77
N THR A 101 10.80 -8.33 34.75
CA THR A 101 9.66 -7.48 34.41
C THR A 101 10.08 -6.31 33.53
N VAL A 102 9.25 -6.02 32.53
CA VAL A 102 9.28 -4.78 31.76
C VAL A 102 8.17 -3.90 32.32
N SER A 103 8.54 -2.74 32.86
CA SER A 103 7.57 -1.77 33.40
C SER A 103 7.58 -0.49 32.58
N TYR A 104 6.40 0.04 32.30
CA TYR A 104 6.19 1.29 31.58
C TYR A 104 5.05 2.07 32.25
N ASP A 105 5.10 3.39 32.21
CA ASP A 105 4.06 4.23 32.79
C ASP A 105 2.79 4.15 31.93
N SER A 106 1.67 3.71 32.51
CA SER A 106 0.38 3.65 31.82
C SER A 106 -0.08 5.06 31.40
N GLN A 107 -0.65 5.19 30.20
CA GLN A 107 -1.39 6.39 29.85
C GLN A 107 -2.76 6.32 30.51
N GLU A 108 -2.90 6.98 31.68
CA GLU A 108 -4.24 7.37 32.10
C GLU A 108 -4.79 8.32 31.03
N PRO A 109 -6.00 8.06 30.48
CA PRO A 109 -6.61 9.01 29.57
C PRO A 109 -6.74 10.34 30.31
N VAL A 110 -6.08 11.37 29.80
CA VAL A 110 -6.17 12.74 30.34
C VAL A 110 -7.65 13.13 30.50
N GLU A 111 -8.51 12.64 29.61
CA GLU A 111 -9.96 12.75 29.67
C GLU A 111 -10.59 12.24 30.98
N LYS A 112 -10.10 11.14 31.56
CA LYS A 112 -10.61 10.63 32.86
C LYS A 112 -10.21 11.54 34.01
N THR A 113 -8.98 12.03 33.99
CA THR A 113 -8.49 12.98 34.99
C THR A 113 -9.18 14.34 34.84
N LEU A 114 -9.48 14.78 33.61
CA LEU A 114 -10.21 16.03 33.36
C LEU A 114 -11.68 15.95 33.78
N LYS A 115 -12.34 14.81 33.56
CA LYS A 115 -13.72 14.57 34.00
C LYS A 115 -13.89 14.49 35.52
N SER A 116 -12.81 14.34 36.30
CA SER A 116 -12.89 14.30 37.76
C SER A 116 -12.82 15.68 38.42
N PHE A 117 -12.41 16.73 37.69
CA PHE A 117 -12.45 18.11 38.19
C PHE A 117 -13.86 18.68 38.16
N ALA A 118 -14.13 19.68 39.01
CA ALA A 118 -15.43 20.37 39.05
C ALA A 118 -15.82 21.04 37.71
N LEU A 119 -14.83 21.39 36.88
CA LEU A 119 -15.03 21.94 35.53
C LEU A 119 -14.37 21.01 34.51
N ASP A 120 -15.17 20.37 33.67
CA ASP A 120 -14.71 19.46 32.62
C ASP A 120 -14.23 20.25 31.40
N LEU A 121 -12.94 20.12 31.09
CA LEU A 121 -12.27 20.76 29.96
C LEU A 121 -11.97 19.82 28.79
N THR A 122 -12.44 18.55 28.84
CA THR A 122 -12.09 17.50 27.88
C THR A 122 -12.40 17.87 26.43
N ASN A 123 -13.57 18.49 26.18
CA ASN A 123 -14.07 18.79 24.83
C ASN A 123 -13.82 20.23 24.39
N ASN A 124 -12.82 20.92 24.96
CA ASN A 124 -12.53 22.33 24.68
C ASN A 124 -13.79 23.23 24.78
N PRO A 125 -14.44 23.28 25.96
CA PRO A 125 -15.70 24.01 26.13
C PRO A 125 -15.54 25.51 25.89
N THR A 126 -16.60 26.16 25.38
CA THR A 126 -16.66 27.61 25.26
C THR A 126 -16.72 28.27 26.64
N LEU A 127 -16.41 29.58 26.71
CA LEU A 127 -16.53 30.33 27.96
C LEU A 127 -17.93 30.23 28.59
N GLY A 128 -18.99 30.30 27.77
CA GLY A 128 -20.36 30.09 28.24
C GLY A 128 -20.58 28.70 28.81
N GLN A 129 -20.05 27.65 28.17
CA GLN A 129 -20.13 26.28 28.68
C GLN A 129 -19.38 26.10 30.00
N ILE A 130 -18.21 26.72 30.17
CA ILE A 130 -17.45 26.70 31.43
C ILE A 130 -18.24 27.40 32.54
N ILE A 131 -18.81 28.58 32.26
CA ILE A 131 -19.61 29.33 33.25
C ILE A 131 -20.89 28.57 33.60
N ASN A 132 -21.52 27.90 32.62
CA ASN A 132 -22.71 27.09 32.85
C ASN A 132 -22.44 25.83 33.70
N GLN A 133 -21.21 25.30 33.66
CA GLN A 133 -20.78 24.26 34.60
C GLN A 133 -20.61 24.81 36.03
N ALA A 134 -20.23 26.08 36.16
CA ALA A 134 -20.09 26.79 37.44
C ALA A 134 -21.40 27.41 37.98
N ARG A 135 -22.57 26.88 37.63
CA ARG A 135 -23.85 27.35 38.19
C ARG A 135 -23.89 27.19 39.71
N GLY A 136 -24.35 28.22 40.41
CA GLY A 136 -24.33 28.28 41.87
C GLY A 136 -23.05 28.88 42.46
N GLU A 137 -22.01 29.09 41.65
CA GLU A 137 -20.76 29.70 42.10
C GLU A 137 -20.81 31.23 42.05
N LYS A 138 -20.11 31.87 43.00
CA LYS A 138 -19.99 33.33 43.04
C LYS A 138 -18.84 33.78 42.14
N ILE A 139 -19.15 34.68 41.21
CA ILE A 139 -18.18 35.21 40.25
C ILE A 139 -18.16 36.74 40.25
N GLU A 140 -17.02 37.28 39.83
CA GLU A 140 -16.82 38.68 39.52
C GLU A 140 -16.57 38.81 38.01
N VAL A 141 -17.37 39.65 37.36
CA VAL A 141 -17.32 39.89 35.91
C VAL A 141 -17.00 41.36 35.68
N VAL A 142 -15.99 41.64 34.88
CA VAL A 142 -15.66 43.00 34.42
C VAL A 142 -16.26 43.20 33.05
N LEU A 143 -17.06 44.26 32.90
CA LEU A 143 -17.76 44.58 31.66
C LEU A 143 -17.02 45.69 30.89
N GLN A 144 -17.08 45.63 29.56
CA GLN A 144 -16.60 46.69 28.68
C GLN A 144 -17.44 47.96 28.93
N GLN A 145 -16.78 49.04 29.36
CA GLN A 145 -17.44 50.30 29.66
C GLN A 145 -17.74 51.07 28.37
N ASN A 146 -19.00 51.04 27.94
CA ASN A 146 -19.49 51.82 26.79
C ASN A 146 -20.18 53.15 27.21
N GLY A 147 -19.87 53.69 28.39
CA GLY A 147 -20.39 54.98 28.88
C GLY A 147 -20.23 55.19 30.39
N ALA A 148 -20.30 56.45 30.84
CA ALA A 148 -19.91 56.91 32.18
C ALA A 148 -20.82 56.49 33.37
N ALA A 149 -21.78 55.59 33.16
CA ALA A 149 -22.82 55.29 34.16
C ALA A 149 -23.04 53.80 34.47
N GLN A 150 -22.12 52.90 34.08
CA GLN A 150 -22.21 51.48 34.49
C GLN A 150 -21.01 51.08 35.37
N PRO A 151 -21.24 50.43 36.53
CA PRO A 151 -20.15 49.87 37.32
C PRO A 151 -19.40 48.85 36.45
N GLY A 152 -18.11 49.10 36.26
CA GLY A 152 -17.25 48.26 35.42
C GLY A 152 -17.09 46.83 35.94
N ASN A 153 -17.50 46.56 37.18
CA ASN A 153 -17.49 45.24 37.81
C ASN A 153 -18.89 44.86 38.31
N VAL A 154 -19.27 43.62 38.04
CA VAL A 154 -20.52 43.01 38.52
C VAL A 154 -20.13 41.77 39.31
N THR A 155 -20.62 41.66 40.55
CA THR A 155 -20.41 40.48 41.39
C THR A 155 -21.76 39.84 41.69
N GLY A 156 -21.88 38.53 41.44
CA GLY A 156 -23.11 37.79 41.65
C GLY A 156 -22.91 36.28 41.62
N VAL A 157 -23.98 35.54 41.88
CA VAL A 157 -24.00 34.07 41.79
C VAL A 157 -24.52 33.66 40.41
N VAL A 158 -23.85 32.72 39.75
CA VAL A 158 -24.26 32.22 38.44
C VAL A 158 -25.58 31.46 38.54
N ILE A 159 -26.61 31.96 37.87
CA ILE A 159 -27.90 31.28 37.74
C ILE A 159 -27.83 30.29 36.58
N GLY A 160 -27.29 30.73 35.44
CA GLY A 160 -27.15 29.93 34.23
C GLY A 160 -26.84 30.78 33.01
N MET A 161 -26.63 30.08 31.90
CA MET A 161 -26.46 30.65 30.57
C MET A 161 -27.75 30.48 29.77
N GLU A 162 -28.13 31.50 29.02
CA GLU A 162 -29.22 31.44 28.04
C GLU A 162 -28.72 31.94 26.68
N VAL A 163 -29.36 31.46 25.61
CA VAL A 163 -29.12 31.95 24.25
C VAL A 163 -30.28 32.89 23.90
N GLN A 164 -29.96 34.14 23.61
CA GLN A 164 -30.93 35.12 23.11
C GLN A 164 -30.66 35.44 21.64
N HIS A 165 -31.71 35.67 20.87
CA HIS A 165 -31.59 36.11 19.47
C HIS A 165 -31.56 37.64 19.42
N ALA A 166 -30.44 38.21 18.95
CA ALA A 166 -30.29 39.65 18.76
C ALA A 166 -30.18 40.00 17.26
N PRO A 167 -30.65 41.19 16.82
CA PRO A 167 -30.51 41.61 15.43
C PRO A 167 -29.03 41.87 15.10
N GLY A 168 -28.50 41.10 14.17
CA GLY A 168 -27.14 41.23 13.65
C GLY A 168 -27.04 42.17 12.44
N PRO A 169 -25.83 42.35 11.88
CA PRO A 169 -25.62 43.16 10.69
C PRO A 169 -26.43 42.60 9.50
N LYS A 170 -27.23 43.45 8.84
CA LYS A 170 -28.15 43.09 7.74
C LYS A 170 -29.40 42.29 8.14
N ASP A 171 -29.95 42.55 9.33
CA ASP A 171 -31.29 42.06 9.73
C ASP A 171 -31.39 40.52 9.89
N THR A 172 -30.26 39.84 10.00
CA THR A 172 -30.18 38.42 10.38
C THR A 172 -30.15 38.28 11.89
N LEU A 173 -31.00 37.41 12.45
CA LEU A 173 -30.97 37.05 13.87
C LEU A 173 -29.67 36.29 14.18
N VAL A 174 -28.94 36.74 15.20
CA VAL A 174 -27.69 36.11 15.68
C VAL A 174 -27.90 35.65 17.12
N ASP A 175 -27.46 34.44 17.40
CA ASP A 175 -27.47 33.86 18.74
C ASP A 175 -26.40 34.53 19.60
N VAL A 176 -26.82 35.10 20.72
CA VAL A 176 -25.98 35.78 21.70
C VAL A 176 -26.11 35.06 23.03
N ASP A 177 -24.99 34.56 23.54
CA ASP A 177 -24.91 33.98 24.88
C ASP A 177 -25.04 35.08 25.94
N VAL A 178 -26.02 34.91 26.82
CA VAL A 178 -26.32 35.81 27.93
C VAL A 178 -26.14 35.07 29.25
N LEU A 179 -25.36 35.67 30.13
CA LEU A 179 -25.06 35.20 31.48
C LEU A 179 -26.03 35.84 32.47
N ASN A 180 -26.77 35.00 33.19
CA ASN A 180 -27.71 35.44 34.24
C ASN A 180 -27.06 35.32 35.62
N LEU A 181 -26.99 36.43 36.35
CA LEU A 181 -26.36 36.55 37.67
C LEU A 181 -27.35 37.03 38.72
N LEU A 182 -27.38 36.37 39.87
CA LEU A 182 -28.03 36.90 41.08
C LEU A 182 -27.07 37.85 41.79
N CYS A 183 -27.33 39.16 41.66
CA CYS A 183 -26.57 40.23 42.30
C CYS A 183 -27.30 40.73 43.56
N ALA A 184 -26.65 41.61 44.34
CA ALA A 184 -27.26 42.20 45.54
C ALA A 184 -28.52 43.03 45.25
N GLU A 185 -28.61 43.62 44.06
CA GLU A 185 -29.74 44.45 43.60
C GLU A 185 -30.83 43.63 42.89
N GLY A 186 -30.63 42.32 42.70
CA GLY A 186 -31.54 41.44 41.98
C GLY A 186 -30.85 40.65 40.86
N VAL A 187 -31.65 40.01 40.00
CA VAL A 187 -31.16 39.24 38.86
C VAL A 187 -30.74 40.19 37.73
N ARG A 188 -29.53 39.99 37.20
CA ARG A 188 -28.97 40.78 36.12
C ARG A 188 -28.49 39.87 34.99
N SER A 189 -28.92 40.18 33.78
CA SER A 189 -28.49 39.53 32.55
C SER A 189 -27.35 40.32 31.91
N VAL A 190 -26.29 39.63 31.50
CA VAL A 190 -25.06 40.21 30.95
C VAL A 190 -24.70 39.47 29.66
N SER A 191 -24.57 40.18 28.54
CA SER A 191 -24.08 39.54 27.31
C SER A 191 -22.61 39.12 27.46
N LEU A 192 -22.26 37.87 27.11
CA LEU A 192 -20.86 37.41 27.16
C LEU A 192 -19.92 38.24 26.28
N SER A 193 -20.43 38.82 25.19
CA SER A 193 -19.65 39.71 24.33
C SER A 193 -19.10 40.95 25.04
N GLN A 194 -19.76 41.38 26.12
CA GLN A 194 -19.37 42.54 26.91
C GLN A 194 -18.44 42.17 28.07
N VAL A 195 -18.18 40.89 28.31
CA VAL A 195 -17.34 40.42 29.41
C VAL A 195 -15.87 40.52 29.02
N GLN A 196 -15.12 41.37 29.71
CA GLN A 196 -13.68 41.55 29.51
C GLN A 196 -12.84 40.63 30.41
N ARG A 197 -13.28 40.40 31.65
CA ARG A 197 -12.58 39.54 32.62
C ARG A 197 -13.60 38.83 33.48
N LEU A 198 -13.35 37.57 33.78
CA LEU A 198 -14.11 36.79 34.76
C LEU A 198 -13.16 36.28 35.83
N ARG A 199 -13.59 36.32 37.09
CA ARG A 199 -12.89 35.72 38.23
C ARG A 199 -13.85 34.89 39.05
N PHE A 200 -13.48 33.63 39.31
CA PHE A 200 -14.15 32.82 40.31
C PHE A 200 -13.76 33.32 41.70
N LEU A 201 -14.74 33.69 42.53
CA LEU A 201 -14.48 34.17 43.88
C LEU A 201 -14.34 33.02 44.89
N ASN A 202 -14.77 31.81 44.52
CA ASN A 202 -14.52 30.59 45.27
C ASN A 202 -13.08 30.11 45.03
N GLY A 203 -12.24 30.20 46.06
CA GLY A 203 -10.83 29.80 45.97
C GLY A 203 -10.61 28.31 45.70
N SER A 204 -11.54 27.43 46.08
CA SER A 204 -11.43 25.99 45.78
C SER A 204 -11.63 25.72 44.29
N LEU A 205 -12.66 26.33 43.71
CA LEU A 205 -12.98 26.19 42.29
C LEU A 205 -11.88 26.80 41.39
N ASP A 206 -11.35 27.98 41.73
CA ASP A 206 -10.22 28.60 41.00
C ASP A 206 -8.97 27.71 41.06
N ALA A 207 -8.67 27.11 42.21
CA ALA A 207 -7.54 26.20 42.38
C ALA A 207 -7.71 24.89 41.60
N GLU A 208 -8.92 24.34 41.52
CA GLU A 208 -9.23 23.15 40.70
C GLU A 208 -9.14 23.46 39.20
N PHE A 209 -9.69 24.60 38.76
CA PHE A 209 -9.59 25.03 37.37
C PHE A 209 -8.13 25.20 36.92
N ARG A 210 -7.27 25.80 37.75
CA ARG A 210 -5.83 25.90 37.50
C ARG A 210 -5.17 24.53 37.41
N ARG A 211 -5.48 23.61 38.32
CA ARG A 211 -4.95 22.23 38.28
C ARG A 211 -5.39 21.47 37.03
N ALA A 212 -6.63 21.62 36.57
CA ALA A 212 -7.09 21.02 35.32
C ALA A 212 -6.29 21.54 34.10
N LEU A 213 -5.99 22.85 34.08
CA LEU A 213 -5.13 23.45 33.05
C LEU A 213 -3.67 22.98 33.15
N GLU A 214 -3.14 22.76 34.35
CA GLU A 214 -1.81 22.16 34.55
C GLU A 214 -1.74 20.71 34.05
N VAL A 215 -2.79 19.91 34.25
CA VAL A 215 -2.90 18.55 33.70
C VAL A 215 -2.89 18.57 32.17
N LEU A 216 -3.63 19.49 31.54
CA LEU A 216 -3.59 19.71 30.09
C LEU A 216 -2.20 20.12 29.61
N ALA A 217 -1.54 21.06 30.30
CA ALA A 217 -0.19 21.51 29.96
C ALA A 217 0.85 20.38 30.10
N ALA A 218 0.74 19.54 31.14
CA ALA A 218 1.61 18.39 31.34
C ALA A 218 1.40 17.31 30.27
N ALA A 219 0.15 17.09 29.83
CA ALA A 219 -0.18 16.17 28.75
C ALA A 219 0.44 16.60 27.40
N HIS A 220 0.52 17.91 27.12
CA HIS A 220 1.23 18.42 25.93
C HIS A 220 2.74 18.13 25.96
N ASN A 221 3.34 18.02 27.15
CA ASN A 221 4.78 17.81 27.32
C ASN A 221 5.17 16.32 27.46
N SER A 222 4.20 15.40 27.57
CA SER A 222 4.46 13.97 27.79
C SER A 222 4.72 13.19 26.50
N GLN A 223 5.48 13.75 25.55
CA GLN A 223 5.77 13.10 24.26
C GLN A 223 6.67 11.86 24.37
N LYS A 224 7.30 11.64 25.53
CA LYS A 224 8.22 10.52 25.77
C LYS A 224 7.83 9.73 27.02
N ARG A 225 8.05 8.42 26.97
CA ARG A 225 7.82 7.49 28.08
C ARG A 225 9.07 6.70 28.39
N THR A 226 9.29 6.46 29.67
CA THR A 226 10.39 5.64 30.15
C THR A 226 9.92 4.20 30.28
N VAL A 227 10.63 3.29 29.63
CA VAL A 227 10.46 1.84 29.73
C VAL A 227 11.63 1.30 30.53
N SER A 228 11.33 0.67 31.66
CA SER A 228 12.33 0.11 32.57
C SER A 228 12.40 -1.40 32.40
N LEU A 229 13.60 -1.90 32.17
CA LEU A 229 13.92 -3.29 31.90
C LEU A 229 14.72 -3.85 33.08
N ASN A 230 14.20 -4.89 33.74
CA ASN A 230 14.88 -5.52 34.86
C ASN A 230 15.53 -6.85 34.44
N PHE A 231 16.86 -6.91 34.52
CA PHE A 231 17.65 -8.11 34.26
C PHE A 231 18.11 -8.71 35.59
N ALA A 232 17.83 -10.00 35.80
CA ALA A 232 18.22 -10.74 36.99
C ALA A 232 19.21 -11.86 36.65
N GLY A 233 20.28 -12.00 37.42
CA GLY A 233 21.29 -13.04 37.19
C GLY A 233 22.62 -12.72 37.85
N GLU A 234 23.60 -13.60 37.68
CA GLU A 234 24.91 -13.49 38.34
C GLU A 234 26.03 -13.09 37.36
N GLY A 235 27.12 -12.55 37.92
CA GLY A 235 28.32 -12.19 37.16
C GLY A 235 28.12 -11.09 36.11
N LYS A 236 29.17 -10.87 35.31
CA LYS A 236 29.16 -9.93 34.18
C LYS A 236 28.72 -10.65 32.92
N ARG A 237 27.63 -10.18 32.29
CA ARG A 237 27.04 -10.80 31.10
C ARG A 237 26.56 -9.76 30.09
N THR A 238 26.31 -10.19 28.87
CA THR A 238 25.90 -9.28 27.79
C THR A 238 24.41 -9.42 27.54
N VAL A 239 23.70 -8.30 27.61
CA VAL A 239 22.28 -8.24 27.27
C VAL A 239 22.09 -7.55 25.93
N LYS A 240 21.10 -8.03 25.19
CA LYS A 240 20.63 -7.41 23.97
C LYS A 240 19.19 -6.97 24.15
N LEU A 241 18.83 -5.97 23.36
CA LEU A 241 17.48 -5.45 23.28
C LEU A 241 17.21 -5.20 21.80
N GLY A 242 16.25 -5.92 21.23
CA GLY A 242 15.76 -5.72 19.87
C GLY A 242 14.33 -5.21 19.89
N TYR A 243 14.01 -4.24 19.05
CA TYR A 243 12.66 -3.73 18.88
C TYR A 243 12.47 -3.13 17.49
N VAL A 244 11.22 -3.05 17.06
CA VAL A 244 10.79 -2.44 15.79
C VAL A 244 10.02 -1.17 16.09
N VAL A 245 10.32 -0.10 15.35
CA VAL A 245 9.54 1.15 15.36
C VAL A 245 9.29 1.61 13.93
N GLU A 246 8.31 2.50 13.77
CA GLU A 246 8.10 3.23 12.53
C GLU A 246 9.38 3.97 12.13
N ASN A 247 9.75 3.88 10.85
CA ASN A 247 10.93 4.57 10.32
C ASN A 247 10.72 4.88 8.83
N PRO A 248 11.25 6.01 8.31
CA PRO A 248 11.16 6.30 6.89
C PRO A 248 11.74 5.16 6.03
N ILE A 249 11.12 4.95 4.87
CA ILE A 249 11.65 4.03 3.87
C ILE A 249 13.00 4.53 3.37
N TRP A 250 13.96 3.63 3.27
CA TRP A 250 15.22 3.90 2.59
C TRP A 250 15.01 3.78 1.07
N LYS A 251 15.80 4.52 0.28
CA LYS A 251 15.62 4.66 -1.18
C LYS A 251 16.92 4.37 -1.92
N THR A 252 16.86 3.79 -3.11
CA THR A 252 18.02 3.61 -3.98
C THR A 252 18.17 4.76 -4.97
N SER A 253 19.41 5.04 -5.36
CA SER A 253 19.72 5.97 -6.43
C SER A 253 21.04 5.57 -7.10
N TYR A 254 21.05 5.53 -8.42
CA TYR A 254 22.17 5.00 -9.19
C TYR A 254 22.84 6.08 -10.04
N ARG A 255 24.14 5.91 -10.29
CA ARG A 255 24.88 6.63 -11.32
C ARG A 255 25.54 5.61 -12.24
N LEU A 256 25.28 5.74 -13.53
CA LEU A 256 25.86 4.91 -14.56
C LEU A 256 26.88 5.74 -15.34
N VAL A 257 28.16 5.41 -15.19
CA VAL A 257 29.25 6.11 -15.85
C VAL A 257 29.69 5.29 -17.06
N LEU A 258 29.42 5.84 -18.24
CA LEU A 258 29.81 5.28 -19.54
C LEU A 258 31.14 5.90 -19.97
N ASP A 259 32.20 5.09 -19.96
CA ASP A 259 33.47 5.50 -20.55
C ASP A 259 33.43 5.31 -22.09
N LYS A 260 34.28 6.03 -22.82
CA LYS A 260 34.36 5.95 -24.29
C LYS A 260 34.97 4.62 -24.76
N LYS A 261 35.83 4.00 -23.94
CA LYS A 261 36.56 2.76 -24.28
C LYS A 261 36.54 1.69 -23.18
N GLY A 262 36.02 1.99 -21.99
CA GLY A 262 35.97 1.08 -20.85
C GLY A 262 34.60 0.42 -20.65
N LYS A 263 34.55 -0.58 -19.75
CA LYS A 263 33.28 -1.14 -19.26
C LYS A 263 32.49 -0.06 -18.53
N PRO A 264 31.15 -0.02 -18.65
CA PRO A 264 30.33 0.88 -17.84
C PRO A 264 30.56 0.63 -16.35
N SER A 265 30.49 1.67 -15.53
CA SER A 265 30.59 1.56 -14.06
C SER A 265 29.27 1.94 -13.42
N LEU A 266 28.80 1.14 -12.47
CA LEU A 266 27.59 1.42 -11.71
C LEU A 266 27.96 1.83 -10.28
N GLN A 267 27.42 2.97 -9.85
CA GLN A 267 27.46 3.43 -8.48
C GLN A 267 26.04 3.45 -7.93
N GLY A 268 25.72 2.53 -7.03
CA GLY A 268 24.47 2.46 -6.30
C GLY A 268 24.61 3.07 -4.91
N TRP A 269 23.64 3.90 -4.54
CA TRP A 269 23.58 4.56 -3.24
C TRP A 269 22.24 4.25 -2.57
N ALA A 270 22.28 3.98 -1.28
CA ALA A 270 21.12 3.93 -0.42
C ALA A 270 21.00 5.24 0.37
N ILE A 271 19.85 5.90 0.24
CA ILE A 271 19.49 7.10 0.98
C ILE A 271 18.77 6.64 2.24
N VAL A 272 19.38 6.93 3.39
CA VAL A 272 18.86 6.57 4.72
C VAL A 272 18.68 7.83 5.56
N GLU A 273 17.72 7.77 6.49
CA GLU A 273 17.33 8.89 7.34
C GLU A 273 17.31 8.42 8.79
N ASN A 274 18.00 9.13 9.68
CA ASN A 274 17.90 8.93 11.13
C ASN A 274 16.87 9.90 11.70
N THR A 275 15.63 9.44 11.86
CA THR A 275 14.55 10.20 12.49
C THR A 275 14.48 10.01 14.00
N SER A 276 15.39 9.23 14.60
CA SER A 276 15.40 9.04 16.04
C SER A 276 16.01 10.24 16.77
N ASP A 277 15.82 10.27 18.09
CA ASP A 277 16.29 11.35 18.95
C ASP A 277 17.74 11.19 19.44
N GLU A 278 18.45 10.16 18.95
CA GLU A 278 19.84 9.86 19.30
C GLU A 278 20.74 9.75 18.07
N ASP A 279 22.02 10.05 18.25
CA ASP A 279 23.00 9.86 17.19
C ASP A 279 23.33 8.38 17.04
N TRP A 280 23.35 7.88 15.81
CA TRP A 280 23.92 6.58 15.51
C TRP A 280 25.45 6.70 15.59
N LYS A 281 26.08 5.91 16.44
CA LYS A 281 27.53 5.88 16.63
C LYS A 281 28.04 4.48 16.38
N ASP A 282 28.77 4.29 15.28
CA ASP A 282 29.45 3.04 14.97
C ASP A 282 28.52 1.81 14.84
N VAL A 283 27.29 2.02 14.33
CA VAL A 283 26.26 0.98 14.22
C VAL A 283 26.51 0.09 13.01
N ARG A 284 26.21 -1.21 13.17
CA ARG A 284 26.11 -2.13 12.02
C ARG A 284 24.80 -1.85 11.29
N MET A 285 24.83 -1.75 9.97
CA MET A 285 23.63 -1.45 9.19
C MET A 285 23.35 -2.50 8.13
N ALA A 286 22.09 -2.91 8.05
CA ALA A 286 21.56 -3.68 6.94
C ALA A 286 20.32 -3.00 6.36
N LEU A 287 20.17 -3.06 5.05
CA LEU A 287 19.04 -2.51 4.33
C LEU A 287 18.30 -3.65 3.66
N ILE A 288 17.05 -3.85 4.02
CA ILE A 288 16.25 -4.97 3.55
C ILE A 288 15.20 -4.46 2.57
N SER A 289 15.13 -5.11 1.41
CA SER A 289 14.18 -4.81 0.34
C SER A 289 12.85 -5.55 0.49
N SER A 290 12.69 -6.36 1.53
CA SER A 290 11.44 -7.04 1.83
C SER A 290 10.37 -6.09 2.34
N ARG A 291 9.11 -6.42 2.01
CA ARG A 291 7.91 -5.79 2.54
C ARG A 291 7.27 -6.70 3.59
N PRO A 292 7.80 -6.78 4.83
CA PRO A 292 7.13 -7.52 5.88
C PRO A 292 5.75 -6.90 6.13
N ILE A 293 4.76 -7.73 6.46
CA ILE A 293 3.44 -7.26 6.87
C ILE A 293 3.59 -6.64 8.27
N SER A 294 3.28 -5.35 8.38
CA SER A 294 3.23 -4.61 9.64
C SER A 294 1.87 -3.91 9.79
N PHE A 295 1.37 -3.82 11.02
CA PHE A 295 0.12 -3.14 11.36
C PHE A 295 0.26 -2.36 12.66
N GLN A 296 -0.48 -1.26 12.80
CA GLN A 296 -0.59 -0.53 14.06
C GLN A 296 -1.70 -1.15 14.92
N MET A 297 -1.45 -1.31 16.21
CA MET A 297 -2.44 -1.76 17.19
C MET A 297 -2.21 -0.98 18.48
N ASP A 298 -3.28 -0.43 19.05
CA ASP A 298 -3.17 0.25 20.33
C ASP A 298 -3.07 -0.78 21.47
N LEU A 299 -1.85 -0.95 21.96
CA LEU A 299 -1.49 -1.78 23.11
C LEU A 299 -1.22 -0.94 24.37
N TYR A 300 -1.03 0.36 24.19
CA TYR A 300 -0.63 1.27 25.26
C TYR A 300 -1.84 1.83 26.02
N GLN A 301 -2.93 2.15 25.33
CA GLN A 301 -4.15 2.62 25.98
C GLN A 301 -4.88 1.47 26.69
N PRO A 302 -5.20 1.58 27.99
CA PRO A 302 -6.01 0.57 28.66
C PRO A 302 -7.43 0.51 28.07
N LEU A 303 -7.82 -0.66 27.57
CA LEU A 303 -9.17 -0.89 27.04
C LEU A 303 -10.14 -1.25 28.18
N PHE A 304 -11.21 -0.46 28.31
CA PHE A 304 -12.29 -0.72 29.27
C PHE A 304 -13.56 -1.14 28.54
N VAL A 305 -14.19 -2.22 29.00
CA VAL A 305 -15.53 -2.61 28.55
C VAL A 305 -16.57 -1.82 29.37
N PRO A 306 -17.48 -1.05 28.74
CA PRO A 306 -18.53 -0.36 29.46
C PRO A 306 -19.43 -1.40 30.15
N ARG A 307 -19.55 -1.29 31.48
CA ARG A 307 -20.40 -2.18 32.27
C ARG A 307 -21.82 -1.62 32.28
N PRO A 308 -22.86 -2.45 32.10
CA PRO A 308 -24.24 -2.00 32.24
C PRO A 308 -24.47 -1.50 33.67
N THR A 309 -25.15 -0.36 33.80
CA THR A 309 -25.57 0.16 35.09
C THR A 309 -26.91 -0.48 35.42
N ILE A 310 -26.97 -1.24 36.52
CA ILE A 310 -28.24 -1.72 37.07
C ILE A 310 -28.75 -0.59 37.96
N GLU A 311 -29.76 0.14 37.49
CA GLU A 311 -30.48 1.07 38.33
C GLU A 311 -31.22 0.26 39.41
N PRO A 312 -31.01 0.53 40.71
CA PRO A 312 -31.83 -0.07 41.75
C PRO A 312 -33.29 0.29 41.48
N GLU A 313 -34.21 -0.68 41.52
CA GLU A 313 -35.64 -0.36 41.58
C GLU A 313 -35.87 0.51 42.81
N LEU A 314 -35.97 1.82 42.59
CA LEU A 314 -36.47 2.75 43.59
C LEU A 314 -37.91 2.30 43.83
N PHE A 315 -38.14 1.59 44.92
CA PHE A 315 -39.46 1.20 45.40
C PHE A 315 -40.41 2.37 45.16
N ALA A 316 -41.35 2.20 44.22
CA ALA A 316 -42.52 3.03 44.17
C ALA A 316 -43.16 2.90 45.56
N SER A 317 -42.99 3.93 46.38
CA SER A 317 -43.74 4.05 47.63
C SER A 317 -45.20 3.93 47.22
N LEU A 318 -45.81 2.77 47.49
CA LEU A 318 -47.23 2.55 47.32
C LEU A 318 -47.91 3.61 48.18
N ARG A 319 -48.47 4.65 47.55
CA ARG A 319 -49.35 5.58 48.25
C ARG A 319 -50.58 4.77 48.66
N PRO A 320 -50.95 4.73 49.96
CA PRO A 320 -52.17 4.06 50.38
C PRO A 320 -53.36 4.65 49.61
N PRO A 321 -54.19 3.85 48.94
CA PRO A 321 -55.36 4.38 48.27
C PRO A 321 -56.35 4.90 49.32
N THR A 322 -56.64 6.20 49.26
CA THR A 322 -57.77 6.80 49.98
C THR A 322 -59.03 6.62 49.13
N TYR A 323 -59.93 5.73 49.54
CA TYR A 323 -61.24 5.60 48.91
C TYR A 323 -62.17 6.69 49.45
N GLN A 324 -62.24 7.82 48.74
CA GLN A 324 -63.27 8.84 48.91
C GLN A 324 -64.10 8.93 47.63
N GLY A 325 -65.36 8.48 47.68
CA GLY A 325 -66.32 8.59 46.58
C GLY A 325 -67.37 7.47 46.61
N ALA A 326 -68.63 7.85 46.78
CA ALA A 326 -69.76 6.98 47.08
C ALA A 326 -70.15 6.01 45.95
N LEU A 327 -70.72 4.86 46.33
CA LEU A 327 -71.45 3.92 45.48
C LEU A 327 -72.74 4.57 44.96
N ASN A 328 -72.65 5.43 43.94
CA ASN A 328 -73.63 5.59 42.86
C ASN A 328 -73.29 6.78 41.97
N GLY A 329 -73.42 6.59 40.66
CA GLY A 329 -73.80 7.66 39.74
C GLY A 329 -72.68 8.25 38.85
N GLN A 330 -72.66 7.75 37.62
CA GLN A 330 -72.75 8.55 36.38
C GLN A 330 -71.50 9.25 35.79
N LEU A 331 -70.98 8.58 34.75
CA LEU A 331 -70.58 9.06 33.42
C LEU A 331 -70.20 10.54 33.18
N GLY A 332 -69.02 10.71 32.57
CA GLY A 332 -68.59 11.83 31.73
C GLY A 332 -67.10 12.11 31.96
N GLY A 333 -66.15 11.88 31.06
CA GLY A 333 -66.13 11.93 29.61
C GLY A 333 -65.19 13.07 29.19
N GLY A 334 -64.08 12.79 28.50
CA GLY A 334 -63.32 13.83 27.79
C GLY A 334 -61.80 13.66 27.62
N LEU A 335 -61.42 12.90 26.58
CA LEU A 335 -60.46 13.25 25.50
C LEU A 335 -59.00 13.70 25.80
N GLY A 336 -58.05 13.05 25.12
CA GLY A 336 -56.89 13.75 24.51
C GLY A 336 -55.59 12.94 24.30
N ALA A 337 -55.49 12.27 23.14
CA ALA A 337 -54.32 12.00 22.24
C ALA A 337 -52.91 11.68 22.84
N LEU A 338 -52.17 10.58 22.54
CA LEU A 338 -51.74 9.86 21.33
C LEU A 338 -50.80 10.56 20.33
N GLY A 339 -49.66 9.89 20.08
CA GLY A 339 -48.73 10.01 18.95
C GLY A 339 -47.31 9.71 19.45
N GLY A 340 -46.68 8.54 19.30
CA GLY A 340 -46.49 7.66 18.13
C GLY A 340 -45.00 7.72 17.76
N GLY A 341 -44.23 6.69 17.40
CA GLY A 341 -44.39 5.25 17.20
C GLY A 341 -43.14 4.74 16.44
N LEU A 342 -42.87 3.41 16.51
CA LEU A 342 -42.10 2.56 15.55
C LEU A 342 -40.58 2.83 15.47
N GLY A 343 -39.66 1.86 15.45
CA GLY A 343 -39.54 0.44 15.08
C GLY A 343 -38.05 0.27 14.67
N ALA A 344 -37.37 -0.86 14.54
CA ALA A 344 -37.62 -2.28 14.60
C ALA A 344 -36.23 -3.00 14.50
N LEU A 345 -36.22 -4.33 14.71
CA LEU A 345 -35.24 -5.33 14.23
C LEU A 345 -33.86 -5.39 14.95
N GLY A 346 -33.34 -6.53 15.41
CA GLY A 346 -33.79 -7.92 15.35
C GLY A 346 -32.67 -8.90 15.76
N GLY A 347 -33.06 -10.07 16.28
CA GLY A 347 -32.36 -11.38 16.29
C GLY A 347 -31.00 -11.49 17.00
N GLY A 348 -30.66 -12.51 17.80
CA GLY A 348 -31.25 -13.81 18.10
C GLY A 348 -30.11 -14.77 18.52
N LEU A 349 -30.41 -15.73 19.41
CA LEU A 349 -29.64 -16.97 19.71
C LEU A 349 -28.23 -16.77 20.33
N GLY A 350 -27.72 -17.53 21.31
CA GLY A 350 -28.16 -18.76 21.97
C GLY A 350 -26.93 -19.54 22.45
N ALA A 351 -26.92 -19.93 23.73
CA ALA A 351 -26.32 -21.13 24.34
C ALA A 351 -24.79 -21.38 24.37
N LEU A 352 -24.42 -22.19 25.40
CA LEU A 352 -23.18 -22.94 25.69
C LEU A 352 -22.17 -22.21 26.61
N GLY A 353 -21.78 -22.68 27.80
CA GLY A 353 -21.99 -23.96 28.50
C GLY A 353 -20.69 -24.75 28.68
N GLY A 354 -20.18 -24.83 29.93
CA GLY A 354 -19.17 -25.80 30.40
C GLY A 354 -17.71 -25.49 30.02
N GLY A 355 -16.68 -25.85 30.79
CA GLY A 355 -16.57 -26.71 31.95
C GLY A 355 -15.09 -27.04 32.18
N LEU A 356 -14.72 -27.21 33.45
CA LEU A 356 -13.39 -27.52 33.98
C LEU A 356 -12.82 -28.88 33.54
N GLY A 357 -11.49 -28.95 33.41
CA GLY A 357 -10.66 -30.16 33.48
C GLY A 357 -9.20 -29.73 33.70
N ALA A 358 -8.58 -29.96 34.85
CA ALA A 358 -8.05 -31.21 35.41
C ALA A 358 -6.53 -31.37 35.13
N LEU A 359 -5.81 -31.31 36.24
CA LEU A 359 -4.41 -31.63 36.52
C LEU A 359 -3.96 -33.02 36.02
N GLY A 360 -2.66 -33.13 35.70
CA GLY A 360 -1.90 -34.36 35.85
C GLY A 360 -0.62 -34.42 35.02
N GLY A 361 0.52 -34.76 35.64
CA GLY A 361 1.68 -35.28 34.92
C GLY A 361 3.06 -34.93 35.48
N LEU A 362 3.51 -35.69 36.48
CA LEU A 362 4.87 -35.75 37.01
C LEU A 362 5.76 -36.74 36.23
N GLY A 363 7.07 -36.53 36.31
CA GLY A 363 8.14 -37.50 36.03
C GLY A 363 9.07 -37.05 34.91
N GLY A 364 10.39 -37.07 35.00
CA GLY A 364 11.35 -37.63 35.96
C GLY A 364 12.68 -37.78 35.18
N GLY A 365 13.84 -37.68 35.84
CA GLY A 365 15.12 -37.99 35.17
C GLY A 365 16.34 -37.35 35.82
N GLN A 366 17.01 -38.14 36.66
CA GLN A 366 18.31 -37.88 37.28
C GLN A 366 19.36 -38.76 36.58
N LEU A 367 20.54 -38.21 36.28
CA LEU A 367 21.83 -38.86 35.94
C LEU A 367 22.82 -37.68 35.75
N GLY A 368 24.02 -37.56 36.28
CA GLY A 368 24.94 -38.45 36.99
C GLY A 368 26.38 -38.03 36.58
N GLN A 369 27.31 -38.02 37.55
CA GLN A 369 28.78 -38.10 37.41
C GLN A 369 29.67 -36.85 37.20
N ASN A 370 30.29 -36.42 38.31
CA ASN A 370 31.73 -36.36 38.61
C ASN A 370 32.78 -36.07 37.52
N GLY A 371 33.70 -35.15 37.84
CA GLY A 371 35.04 -35.11 37.24
C GLY A 371 35.87 -33.88 37.63
N VAL A 372 36.60 -33.96 38.74
CA VAL A 372 37.51 -32.93 39.28
C VAL A 372 38.87 -32.99 38.55
N GLY A 373 39.47 -31.83 38.25
CA GLY A 373 40.84 -31.73 37.74
C GLY A 373 41.47 -30.37 38.07
N GLN A 374 42.31 -30.37 39.09
CA GLN A 374 42.95 -29.24 39.78
C GLN A 374 44.26 -28.83 39.07
N VAL A 375 44.54 -27.54 38.91
CA VAL A 375 45.88 -27.04 38.51
C VAL A 375 46.27 -25.85 39.40
N ALA A 376 47.31 -26.02 40.20
CA ALA A 376 48.01 -24.97 40.97
C ALA A 376 49.38 -24.75 40.30
N ARG A 377 49.64 -23.55 39.78
CA ARG A 377 50.35 -22.39 40.38
C ARG A 377 51.90 -22.48 40.36
N VAL A 378 52.46 -21.27 40.13
CA VAL A 378 53.74 -20.70 40.59
C VAL A 378 54.89 -20.59 39.56
N ASN A 379 54.91 -19.43 38.91
CA ASN A 379 56.06 -18.55 38.57
C ASN A 379 56.88 -18.24 39.85
N PRO A 380 58.24 -18.07 39.94
CA PRO A 380 58.91 -16.89 39.35
C PRO A 380 60.48 -16.85 39.20
N TYR A 381 60.95 -15.96 38.32
CA TYR A 381 62.22 -15.19 38.28
C TYR A 381 63.60 -15.83 38.60
N GLN A 382 64.50 -15.79 37.60
CA GLN A 382 65.94 -15.46 37.76
C GLN A 382 66.38 -14.63 36.55
N ASN A 383 66.56 -13.31 36.76
CA ASN A 383 67.85 -12.58 36.85
C ASN A 383 68.52 -12.32 35.48
N GLN A 384 68.40 -11.10 34.96
CA GLN A 384 69.26 -9.92 35.19
C GLN A 384 70.47 -9.89 34.25
N ALA A 385 70.53 -8.87 33.37
CA ALA A 385 71.70 -7.99 33.21
C ALA A 385 71.55 -7.04 32.01
N ASN A 386 71.62 -5.73 32.32
CA ASN A 386 72.10 -4.56 31.56
C ASN A 386 71.96 -4.53 30.02
N LEU A 387 71.16 -3.64 29.43
CA LEU A 387 71.40 -2.19 29.29
C LEU A 387 72.82 -1.87 28.81
N ASN A 388 72.99 -1.84 27.49
CA ASN A 388 73.84 -0.85 26.84
C ASN A 388 73.10 -0.30 25.63
N SER A 389 73.08 1.03 25.59
CA SER A 389 72.41 1.94 24.67
C SER A 389 72.77 1.67 23.20
N ILE A 390 72.02 2.15 22.22
CA ILE A 390 72.23 3.50 21.66
C ILE A 390 70.93 3.96 20.99
N ILE A 391 70.51 5.16 21.38
CA ILE A 391 69.46 5.96 20.78
C ILE A 391 70.13 7.31 20.55
N ASP A 392 69.74 8.02 19.50
CA ASP A 392 69.77 9.48 19.55
C ASP A 392 68.36 10.03 19.25
N PRO A 393 67.88 10.95 20.13
CA PRO A 393 66.49 11.33 20.27
C PRO A 393 66.13 12.59 19.46
N THR A 394 67.04 13.08 18.62
CA THR A 394 66.77 14.21 17.70
C THR A 394 67.50 14.09 16.36
N THR A 395 68.40 13.11 16.19
CA THR A 395 68.81 12.63 14.85
C THR A 395 69.00 11.11 14.70
N GLY A 396 69.55 10.40 15.71
CA GLY A 396 70.55 9.36 15.38
C GLY A 396 70.23 7.90 15.76
N ALA A 397 70.35 7.04 14.76
CA ALA A 397 70.46 5.57 14.88
C ALA A 397 71.94 5.14 15.15
N PRO A 398 72.32 3.85 15.41
CA PRO A 398 72.17 2.73 14.43
C PRO A 398 71.84 1.32 15.03
N LEU A 399 70.86 0.53 14.52
CA LEU A 399 70.87 -0.45 13.40
C LEU A 399 71.84 -1.66 13.59
N ASN A 400 71.58 -2.96 13.33
CA ASN A 400 70.64 -3.71 12.46
C ASN A 400 70.65 -5.22 12.82
N PHE A 401 69.59 -6.01 12.53
CA PHE A 401 69.59 -7.48 12.61
C PHE A 401 68.89 -8.13 11.38
N GLU A 402 69.66 -8.83 10.55
CA GLU A 402 69.18 -9.63 9.42
C GLU A 402 69.74 -11.05 9.53
N ASN A 403 68.86 -12.06 9.66
CA ASN A 403 68.97 -13.42 9.07
C ASN A 403 68.10 -14.46 9.80
N ASN A 404 66.78 -14.35 9.64
CA ASN A 404 65.89 -15.49 9.34
C ASN A 404 64.67 -14.92 8.59
N ARG A 405 64.96 -14.43 7.39
CA ARG A 405 64.09 -13.56 6.60
C ARG A 405 63.26 -14.43 5.67
N LEU A 406 61.95 -14.47 5.89
CA LEU A 406 61.04 -14.59 4.75
C LEU A 406 61.38 -13.44 3.80
N ASN A 407 61.50 -13.73 2.50
CA ASN A 407 61.65 -12.66 1.53
C ASN A 407 60.42 -11.73 1.59
N TYR A 408 60.61 -10.43 1.37
CA TYR A 408 59.62 -9.39 1.64
C TYR A 408 58.27 -9.67 0.96
N GLU A 409 58.28 -10.25 -0.24
CA GLU A 409 57.06 -10.59 -0.98
C GLU A 409 56.28 -11.74 -0.33
N GLU A 410 56.95 -12.80 0.14
CA GLU A 410 56.29 -13.96 0.76
C GLU A 410 55.69 -13.60 2.14
N LEU A 411 56.31 -12.69 2.88
CA LEU A 411 55.78 -12.22 4.18
C LEU A 411 54.60 -11.26 4.00
N GLN A 412 54.60 -10.45 2.95
CA GLN A 412 53.45 -9.59 2.60
C GLN A 412 52.27 -10.41 2.09
N GLN A 413 52.48 -11.39 1.21
CA GLN A 413 51.41 -12.27 0.73
C GLN A 413 50.78 -13.07 1.86
N ARG A 414 51.59 -13.56 2.82
CA ARG A 414 51.09 -14.32 3.97
C ARG A 414 50.35 -13.44 4.98
N ARG A 415 50.68 -12.15 5.11
CA ARG A 415 49.88 -11.15 5.88
C ARG A 415 48.59 -10.75 5.17
N GLN A 416 48.62 -10.66 3.85
CA GLN A 416 47.44 -10.37 3.03
C GLN A 416 46.43 -11.53 3.14
N GLN A 417 46.88 -12.76 2.93
CA GLN A 417 46.02 -13.96 3.03
C GLN A 417 45.45 -14.19 4.43
N LEU A 418 46.17 -13.85 5.50
CA LEU A 418 45.66 -13.96 6.87
C LEU A 418 44.69 -12.83 7.27
N ARG A 419 44.80 -11.63 6.66
CA ARG A 419 43.78 -10.57 6.79
C ARG A 419 42.53 -10.90 5.99
N ASP A 420 42.70 -11.34 4.74
CA ASP A 420 41.58 -11.76 3.89
C ASP A 420 40.79 -12.93 4.49
N ASN A 421 41.47 -13.88 5.15
CA ASN A 421 40.83 -14.99 5.88
C ASN A 421 40.12 -14.56 7.18
N LYS A 422 40.53 -13.46 7.85
CA LYS A 422 39.81 -12.88 9.01
C LYS A 422 38.62 -12.02 8.58
N ASP A 423 38.75 -11.34 7.45
CA ASP A 423 37.71 -10.49 6.90
C ASP A 423 36.60 -11.30 6.19
N LYS A 424 36.93 -12.49 5.65
CA LYS A 424 35.91 -13.48 5.23
C LYS A 424 35.23 -14.20 6.38
N ALA A 425 35.94 -14.51 7.48
CA ALA A 425 35.35 -15.15 8.66
C ALA A 425 34.37 -14.23 9.44
N LYS A 426 34.57 -12.90 9.40
CA LYS A 426 33.60 -11.88 9.86
C LYS A 426 32.40 -11.71 8.92
N LYS A 427 32.56 -12.09 7.65
CA LYS A 427 31.57 -11.93 6.56
C LYS A 427 30.43 -12.96 6.58
N ILE A 428 30.56 -14.08 7.30
CA ILE A 428 29.59 -15.20 7.24
C ILE A 428 28.95 -15.55 8.60
N GLY A 429 29.60 -15.29 9.74
CA GLY A 429 29.14 -15.82 11.04
C GLY A 429 27.81 -15.28 11.61
N SER A 430 27.19 -14.28 10.98
CA SER A 430 25.94 -13.67 11.47
C SER A 430 25.05 -13.19 10.32
N VAL A 431 24.95 -13.95 9.22
CA VAL A 431 23.94 -13.69 8.18
C VAL A 431 22.58 -13.65 8.88
N VAL A 432 22.10 -12.42 9.08
CA VAL A 432 20.96 -11.91 9.85
C VAL A 432 20.00 -12.97 10.42
N ALA A 433 20.25 -13.43 11.64
CA ALA A 433 19.26 -14.18 12.40
C ALA A 433 18.25 -13.21 13.01
N LEU A 434 17.07 -13.10 12.40
CA LEU A 434 15.83 -12.72 13.08
C LEU A 434 15.37 -13.90 13.97
N ASP A 435 16.24 -14.35 14.88
CA ASP A 435 15.88 -15.33 15.90
C ASP A 435 15.94 -14.66 17.27
N PRO A 436 14.78 -14.42 17.92
CA PRO A 436 14.70 -13.89 19.28
C PRO A 436 15.39 -14.79 20.33
N SER A 437 15.56 -16.07 20.03
CA SER A 437 16.15 -17.07 20.91
C SER A 437 17.57 -17.41 20.45
N GLY A 438 18.57 -16.93 21.18
CA GLY A 438 19.95 -17.33 20.94
C GLY A 438 20.15 -18.84 21.19
N VAL A 439 20.06 -19.67 20.16
CA VAL A 439 20.56 -21.05 20.15
C VAL A 439 21.28 -21.32 18.83
N ALA A 440 22.59 -21.55 18.95
CA ALA A 440 23.56 -22.14 18.02
C ALA A 440 23.36 -21.95 16.49
N SER A 441 24.30 -21.18 15.91
CA SER A 441 24.50 -20.98 14.49
C SER A 441 24.83 -22.27 13.72
N SER A 442 24.20 -22.48 12.58
CA SER A 442 24.72 -23.27 11.48
C SER A 442 24.53 -22.49 10.18
N ALA A 443 25.60 -21.87 9.70
CA ALA A 443 25.62 -21.12 8.45
C ALA A 443 25.91 -22.06 7.27
N THR A 444 24.93 -22.17 6.38
CA THR A 444 25.19 -22.14 4.94
C THR A 444 24.46 -20.90 4.44
N ALA A 445 24.80 -20.33 3.30
CA ALA A 445 23.95 -19.36 2.63
C ALA A 445 22.61 -20.05 2.26
N ALA A 446 21.75 -20.24 3.25
CA ALA A 446 20.34 -20.41 3.03
C ALA A 446 19.87 -19.03 2.60
N GLU A 447 19.30 -18.95 1.40
CA GLU A 447 18.30 -17.94 1.10
C GLU A 447 17.43 -17.79 2.35
N ILE A 448 17.61 -16.68 3.07
CA ILE A 448 16.73 -16.32 4.19
C ILE A 448 15.44 -15.82 3.52
N GLY A 449 14.70 -16.74 2.90
CA GLY A 449 13.51 -16.49 2.07
C GLY A 449 13.74 -15.69 0.79
N ASP A 450 12.63 -15.27 0.16
CA ASP A 450 12.55 -14.44 -1.06
C ASP A 450 13.00 -12.97 -0.85
N TYR A 451 13.90 -12.69 0.10
CA TYR A 451 14.22 -11.34 0.54
C TYR A 451 15.68 -10.98 0.33
N PHE A 452 15.93 -9.77 -0.19
CA PHE A 452 17.28 -9.28 -0.48
C PHE A 452 17.73 -8.27 0.58
N GLN A 453 19.02 -8.35 0.95
CA GLN A 453 19.63 -7.48 1.94
C GLN A 453 20.93 -6.86 1.41
N TYR A 454 21.12 -5.57 1.67
CA TYR A 454 22.39 -4.87 1.49
C TYR A 454 23.05 -4.70 2.85
N ILE A 455 24.19 -5.35 3.05
CA ILE A 455 24.99 -5.22 4.27
C ILE A 455 25.99 -4.10 4.06
N ILE A 456 25.93 -3.05 4.89
CA ILE A 456 26.91 -1.98 4.87
C ILE A 456 28.15 -2.46 5.62
N GLU A 457 29.24 -2.72 4.89
CA GLU A 457 30.46 -3.30 5.46
C GLU A 457 31.10 -2.39 6.53
N GLN A 458 30.99 -1.06 6.33
CA GLN A 458 31.52 -0.07 7.25
C GLN A 458 30.50 0.28 8.33
N LYS A 459 30.98 0.51 9.55
CA LYS A 459 30.13 1.02 10.63
C LYS A 459 29.63 2.41 10.27
N VAL A 460 28.34 2.65 10.51
CA VAL A 460 27.68 3.91 10.15
C VAL A 460 27.61 4.81 11.38
N ALA A 461 27.95 6.08 11.19
CA ALA A 461 27.68 7.14 12.15
C ALA A 461 26.77 8.19 11.48
N LEU A 462 25.59 8.43 12.05
CA LEU A 462 24.60 9.35 11.50
C LEU A 462 23.96 10.14 12.65
N PRO A 463 24.20 11.46 12.74
CA PRO A 463 23.56 12.28 13.76
C PRO A 463 22.04 12.20 13.68
N ARG A 464 21.37 12.44 14.82
CA ARG A 464 19.90 12.53 14.85
C ARG A 464 19.38 13.57 13.86
N GLN A 465 18.21 13.30 13.30
CA GLN A 465 17.51 14.19 12.35
C GLN A 465 18.36 14.56 11.12
N LYS A 466 19.17 13.61 10.64
CA LYS A 466 20.01 13.77 9.44
C LYS A 466 19.84 12.59 8.49
N SER A 467 20.19 12.83 7.23
CA SER A 467 20.17 11.85 6.16
C SER A 467 21.59 11.56 5.67
N ALA A 468 21.82 10.34 5.19
CA ALA A 468 23.10 9.94 4.59
C ALA A 468 22.86 9.16 3.29
N MET A 469 23.83 9.24 2.37
CA MET A 469 23.94 8.36 1.22
C MET A 469 25.02 7.33 1.49
N LEU A 470 24.64 6.06 1.54
CA LEU A 470 25.53 4.94 1.81
C LEU A 470 25.82 4.20 0.49
N PRO A 471 27.09 3.93 0.16
CA PRO A 471 27.40 3.16 -1.05
C PRO A 471 26.97 1.71 -0.87
N ILE A 472 26.15 1.21 -1.80
CA ILE A 472 25.70 -0.20 -1.83
C ILE A 472 26.35 -0.98 -2.98
N VAL A 473 26.68 -0.29 -4.08
CA VAL A 473 27.34 -0.87 -5.24
C VAL A 473 28.34 0.14 -5.78
N ASN A 474 29.57 -0.28 -6.05
CA ASN A 474 30.56 0.55 -6.74
C ASN A 474 31.54 -0.34 -7.50
N GLN A 475 31.16 -0.74 -8.72
CA GLN A 475 31.96 -1.67 -9.53
C GLN A 475 31.65 -1.55 -11.03
N PRO A 476 32.58 -2.00 -11.90
CA PRO A 476 32.29 -2.14 -13.32
C PRO A 476 31.16 -3.15 -13.54
N VAL A 477 30.33 -2.86 -14.54
CA VAL A 477 29.19 -3.65 -14.98
C VAL A 477 29.31 -3.93 -16.48
N GLU A 478 28.52 -4.88 -16.97
CA GLU A 478 28.46 -5.18 -18.40
C GLU A 478 27.28 -4.45 -19.04
N GLY A 479 27.55 -3.85 -20.19
CA GLY A 479 26.48 -3.39 -21.04
C GLY A 479 26.97 -2.90 -22.40
N ALA A 480 26.09 -3.04 -23.38
CA ALA A 480 26.31 -2.63 -24.76
C ALA A 480 25.43 -1.42 -25.09
N ARG A 481 26.02 -0.38 -25.71
CA ARG A 481 25.27 0.79 -26.18
C ARG A 481 24.32 0.35 -27.28
N VAL A 482 23.05 0.74 -27.18
CA VAL A 482 22.01 0.41 -28.16
C VAL A 482 21.09 1.61 -28.35
N SER A 483 20.47 1.71 -29.52
CA SER A 483 19.36 2.64 -29.76
C SER A 483 18.07 1.84 -29.79
N ILE A 484 17.07 2.19 -28.98
CA ILE A 484 15.84 1.41 -28.79
C ILE A 484 14.69 2.16 -29.46
N TYR A 485 14.11 1.58 -30.50
CA TYR A 485 12.96 2.13 -31.20
C TYR A 485 11.68 1.41 -30.79
N ASN A 486 10.71 2.17 -30.30
CA ASN A 486 9.35 1.71 -30.08
C ASN A 486 8.40 2.81 -30.58
N GLU A 487 7.63 2.52 -31.62
CA GLU A 487 6.77 3.50 -32.29
C GLU A 487 5.70 4.09 -31.36
N ALA A 488 5.23 3.32 -30.37
CA ALA A 488 4.24 3.78 -29.40
C ALA A 488 4.82 4.77 -28.38
N VAL A 489 6.13 4.68 -28.10
CA VAL A 489 6.85 5.60 -27.21
C VAL A 489 7.30 6.84 -27.98
N GLN A 490 7.91 6.63 -29.15
CA GLN A 490 8.49 7.67 -29.97
C GLN A 490 8.51 7.21 -31.44
N ALA A 491 7.71 7.85 -32.30
CA ALA A 491 7.47 7.40 -33.68
C ALA A 491 8.57 7.73 -34.71
N LYS A 492 9.57 8.55 -34.37
CA LYS A 492 10.55 9.15 -35.31
C LYS A 492 12.02 8.91 -34.96
N PHE A 493 12.40 9.03 -33.70
CA PHE A 493 13.76 8.93 -33.17
C PHE A 493 13.78 7.85 -32.08
N PRO A 494 14.71 6.88 -32.14
CA PRO A 494 14.87 5.92 -31.07
C PRO A 494 15.41 6.57 -29.79
N LEU A 495 15.37 5.83 -28.69
CA LEU A 495 15.98 6.22 -27.42
C LEU A 495 17.40 5.67 -27.33
N LEU A 496 18.37 6.50 -26.97
CA LEU A 496 19.68 6.03 -26.53
C LEU A 496 19.52 5.20 -25.26
N GLY A 497 20.14 4.04 -25.26
CA GLY A 497 20.09 3.12 -24.14
C GLY A 497 21.30 2.21 -24.02
N LEU A 498 21.24 1.35 -23.02
CA LEU A 498 22.21 0.32 -22.72
C LEU A 498 21.48 -1.01 -22.56
N ARG A 499 21.92 -2.05 -23.28
CA ARG A 499 21.62 -3.43 -22.92
C ARG A 499 22.47 -3.75 -21.69
N PHE A 500 21.86 -3.59 -20.52
CA PHE A 500 22.52 -3.61 -19.22
C PHE A 500 22.40 -5.01 -18.60
N LYS A 501 23.52 -5.55 -18.13
CA LYS A 501 23.58 -6.83 -17.41
C LYS A 501 23.97 -6.61 -15.96
N ASN A 502 23.19 -7.14 -15.04
CA ASN A 502 23.53 -7.14 -13.63
C ASN A 502 24.69 -8.10 -13.32
N THR A 503 25.90 -7.63 -13.42
CA THR A 503 27.12 -8.38 -13.06
C THR A 503 27.58 -8.10 -11.64
N THR A 504 26.73 -7.44 -10.83
CA THR A 504 27.13 -6.99 -9.49
C THR A 504 27.15 -8.11 -8.44
N GLY A 505 26.50 -9.24 -8.75
CA GLY A 505 26.30 -10.35 -7.81
C GLY A 505 25.25 -10.07 -6.73
N GLN A 506 24.61 -8.89 -6.74
CA GLN A 506 23.55 -8.50 -5.83
C GLN A 506 22.30 -8.11 -6.63
N ASP A 507 21.12 -8.27 -6.06
CA ASP A 507 19.90 -7.72 -6.63
C ASP A 507 19.98 -6.21 -6.66
N LEU A 508 19.49 -5.59 -7.74
CA LEU A 508 19.39 -4.14 -7.84
C LEU A 508 17.93 -3.77 -7.71
N MET A 509 17.58 -3.06 -6.62
CA MET A 509 16.23 -2.53 -6.47
C MET A 509 15.96 -1.43 -7.48
N GLN A 510 14.70 -1.34 -7.90
CA GLN A 510 14.27 -0.26 -8.77
C GLN A 510 14.61 1.12 -8.21
N GLY A 511 15.06 2.02 -9.07
CA GLY A 511 15.45 3.37 -8.67
C GLY A 511 15.89 4.24 -9.84
N PRO A 512 15.97 5.56 -9.64
CA PRO A 512 16.47 6.49 -10.65
C PRO A 512 17.95 6.21 -10.93
N VAL A 513 18.34 6.29 -12.21
CA VAL A 513 19.74 6.23 -12.63
C VAL A 513 20.09 7.46 -13.45
N SER A 514 21.09 8.21 -13.01
CA SER A 514 21.67 9.28 -13.82
C SER A 514 22.83 8.73 -14.64
N VAL A 515 22.79 8.94 -15.95
CA VAL A 515 23.78 8.44 -16.90
C VAL A 515 24.77 9.56 -17.23
N TYR A 516 26.05 9.26 -17.09
CA TYR A 516 27.15 10.15 -17.41
C TYR A 516 27.99 9.54 -18.52
N GLU A 517 28.25 10.28 -19.59
CA GLU A 517 29.09 9.86 -20.69
C GLU A 517 30.31 10.77 -20.83
N GLY A 518 31.51 10.19 -20.74
CA GLY A 518 32.76 10.96 -20.80
C GLY A 518 32.85 12.08 -19.75
N GLY A 519 32.23 11.89 -18.58
CA GLY A 519 32.16 12.87 -17.50
C GLY A 519 31.06 13.93 -17.64
N THR A 520 30.27 13.90 -18.72
CA THR A 520 29.15 14.82 -18.94
C THR A 520 27.82 14.12 -18.66
N TYR A 521 26.86 14.80 -18.07
CA TYR A 521 25.51 14.26 -17.88
C TYR A 521 24.86 14.00 -19.26
N ALA A 522 24.46 12.76 -19.49
CA ALA A 522 23.86 12.31 -20.75
C ALA A 522 22.33 12.19 -20.67
N GLY A 523 21.78 11.96 -19.48
CA GLY A 523 20.34 11.85 -19.25
C GLY A 523 20.01 11.05 -17.99
N ASP A 524 18.72 10.87 -17.75
CA ASP A 524 18.20 10.04 -16.65
C ASP A 524 17.42 8.85 -17.20
N GLY A 525 17.51 7.74 -16.49
CA GLY A 525 16.74 6.54 -16.72
C GLY A 525 16.23 5.96 -15.42
N ARG A 526 15.67 4.76 -15.51
CA ARG A 526 15.19 4.01 -14.34
C ARG A 526 15.71 2.57 -14.42
N ILE A 527 16.38 2.14 -13.36
CA ILE A 527 16.65 0.72 -13.14
C ILE A 527 15.37 0.10 -12.57
N MET A 528 15.00 -1.07 -13.10
CA MET A 528 13.94 -1.91 -12.58
C MET A 528 14.53 -2.90 -11.58
N ASP A 529 13.68 -3.60 -10.82
CA ASP A 529 14.16 -4.71 -9.98
C ASP A 529 14.86 -5.74 -10.87
N LEU A 530 16.15 -5.97 -10.61
CA LEU A 530 17.02 -6.74 -11.49
C LEU A 530 17.85 -7.76 -10.71
N GLN A 531 17.64 -9.03 -11.00
CA GLN A 531 18.35 -10.12 -10.34
C GLN A 531 19.81 -10.23 -10.82
N PRO A 532 20.71 -10.89 -10.06
CA PRO A 532 22.05 -11.20 -10.53
C PRO A 532 22.01 -11.93 -11.89
N ASN A 533 22.87 -11.47 -12.80
CA ASN A 533 23.02 -11.93 -14.19
C ASN A 533 21.84 -11.65 -15.13
N GLU A 534 20.76 -11.03 -14.65
CA GLU A 534 19.65 -10.62 -15.50
C GLU A 534 20.06 -9.47 -16.43
N GLU A 535 19.57 -9.50 -17.66
CA GLU A 535 19.80 -8.48 -18.69
C GLU A 535 18.51 -7.71 -18.96
N ARG A 536 18.61 -6.37 -19.01
CA ARG A 536 17.50 -5.48 -19.33
C ARG A 536 17.95 -4.31 -20.18
N LEU A 537 17.01 -3.74 -20.94
CA LEU A 537 17.23 -2.50 -21.67
C LEU A 537 17.01 -1.30 -20.74
N LEU A 538 17.97 -0.38 -20.73
CA LEU A 538 17.92 0.89 -20.02
C LEU A 538 17.98 2.05 -21.01
N SER A 539 16.91 2.81 -21.19
CA SER A 539 16.91 4.04 -22.00
C SER A 539 17.16 5.28 -21.12
N PHE A 540 17.91 6.26 -21.63
CA PHE A 540 18.25 7.48 -20.88
C PHE A 540 18.19 8.79 -21.67
N ALA A 541 18.16 8.75 -23.01
CA ALA A 541 18.06 9.96 -23.84
C ALA A 541 17.41 9.65 -25.20
N ILE A 542 17.08 10.67 -25.99
CA ILE A 542 16.60 10.52 -27.37
C ILE A 542 17.80 10.52 -28.32
N ASP A 543 17.90 9.54 -29.22
CA ASP A 543 18.91 9.48 -30.27
C ASP A 543 18.47 10.31 -31.48
N GLN A 544 18.79 11.60 -31.46
CA GLN A 544 18.52 12.49 -32.60
C GLN A 544 19.37 12.16 -33.85
N GLY A 545 20.40 11.31 -33.70
CA GLY A 545 21.27 10.88 -34.79
C GLY A 545 20.63 9.83 -35.70
N VAL A 546 19.54 9.18 -35.29
CA VAL A 546 18.89 8.11 -36.06
C VAL A 546 17.42 8.44 -36.28
N GLU A 547 16.97 8.41 -37.53
CA GLU A 547 15.58 8.65 -37.89
C GLU A 547 14.95 7.38 -38.44
N ILE A 548 13.75 7.05 -37.98
CA ILE A 548 13.04 5.82 -38.35
C ILE A 548 11.68 6.21 -38.92
N LYS A 549 11.35 5.61 -40.05
CA LYS A 549 10.04 5.71 -40.68
C LYS A 549 9.40 4.32 -40.70
N ALA A 550 8.37 4.13 -39.89
CA ALA A 550 7.55 2.93 -39.91
C ALA A 550 6.39 3.13 -40.91
N GLU A 551 6.27 2.23 -41.89
CA GLU A 551 5.21 2.27 -42.90
C GLU A 551 4.58 0.89 -43.07
N HIS A 552 3.29 0.86 -43.35
CA HIS A 552 2.64 -0.35 -43.85
C HIS A 552 3.00 -0.52 -45.33
N ALA A 553 3.86 -1.50 -45.61
CA ALA A 553 4.38 -1.75 -46.96
C ALA A 553 3.37 -2.49 -47.84
N GLY A 554 2.40 -3.18 -47.24
CA GLY A 554 1.30 -3.81 -47.95
C GLY A 554 0.55 -4.82 -47.10
N SER A 555 -0.68 -5.10 -47.52
CA SER A 555 -1.47 -6.25 -47.07
C SER A 555 -1.80 -7.11 -48.29
N THR A 556 -1.62 -8.42 -48.15
CA THR A 556 -2.08 -9.38 -49.15
C THR A 556 -3.07 -10.30 -48.49
N GLU A 557 -4.23 -10.44 -49.11
CA GLU A 557 -5.24 -11.39 -48.68
C GLU A 557 -5.28 -12.54 -49.68
N LYS A 558 -5.07 -13.76 -49.18
CA LYS A 558 -5.11 -14.97 -50.00
C LYS A 558 -6.17 -15.92 -49.46
N LEU A 559 -7.12 -16.29 -50.31
CA LEU A 559 -8.06 -17.36 -50.01
C LEU A 559 -7.29 -18.68 -49.84
N ILE A 560 -7.49 -19.40 -48.72
CA ILE A 560 -6.80 -20.66 -48.42
C ILE A 560 -7.75 -21.85 -48.34
N ALA A 561 -8.97 -21.62 -47.89
CA ALA A 561 -9.99 -22.67 -47.80
C ALA A 561 -11.39 -22.07 -47.96
N VAL A 562 -12.27 -22.86 -48.59
CA VAL A 562 -13.70 -22.59 -48.64
C VAL A 562 -14.39 -23.88 -48.23
N LYS A 563 -15.30 -23.82 -47.27
CA LYS A 563 -16.07 -24.97 -46.82
C LYS A 563 -17.53 -24.59 -46.73
N VAL A 564 -18.42 -25.50 -47.11
CA VAL A 564 -19.87 -25.32 -46.93
C VAL A 564 -20.38 -26.40 -46.00
N VAL A 565 -21.12 -26.03 -44.96
CA VAL A 565 -21.76 -26.96 -44.01
C VAL A 565 -23.20 -26.54 -43.82
N LYS A 566 -24.14 -27.40 -44.23
CA LYS A 566 -25.59 -27.16 -44.17
C LYS A 566 -26.00 -25.80 -44.74
N GLY A 567 -25.43 -25.44 -45.89
CA GLY A 567 -25.73 -24.18 -46.60
C GLY A 567 -25.04 -22.94 -46.02
N VAL A 568 -24.24 -23.08 -44.95
CA VAL A 568 -23.38 -22.03 -44.40
C VAL A 568 -21.97 -22.17 -44.96
N MET A 569 -21.48 -21.11 -45.58
CA MET A 569 -20.14 -21.03 -46.15
C MET A 569 -19.16 -20.45 -45.11
N TYR A 570 -18.05 -21.14 -44.93
CA TYR A 570 -16.87 -20.75 -44.15
C TYR A 570 -15.76 -20.46 -45.14
N VAL A 571 -15.38 -19.19 -45.26
CA VAL A 571 -14.36 -18.73 -46.19
C VAL A 571 -13.15 -18.30 -45.37
N THR A 572 -12.05 -19.04 -45.45
CA THR A 572 -10.83 -18.75 -44.70
C THR A 572 -9.81 -18.05 -45.58
N HIS A 573 -9.45 -16.84 -45.16
CA HIS A 573 -8.45 -15.99 -45.79
C HIS A 573 -7.18 -15.95 -44.92
N LYS A 574 -6.00 -16.07 -45.54
CA LYS A 574 -4.73 -15.66 -44.94
C LYS A 574 -4.56 -14.19 -45.22
N LEU A 575 -4.52 -13.39 -44.17
CA LEU A 575 -4.06 -12.02 -44.26
C LEU A 575 -2.58 -12.04 -43.93
N ARG A 576 -1.76 -11.55 -44.86
CA ARG A 576 -0.34 -11.28 -44.65
C ARG A 576 -0.13 -9.77 -44.68
N GLU A 577 0.38 -9.22 -43.59
CA GLU A 577 0.70 -7.80 -43.48
C GLU A 577 2.21 -7.63 -43.35
N THR A 578 2.76 -6.63 -44.03
CA THR A 578 4.17 -6.27 -43.92
C THR A 578 4.30 -4.86 -43.38
N LYS A 579 5.01 -4.73 -42.26
CA LYS A 579 5.42 -3.45 -41.69
C LYS A 579 6.89 -3.23 -41.97
N CYS A 580 7.21 -2.15 -42.66
CA CYS A 580 8.56 -1.78 -43.06
C CYS A 580 9.08 -0.67 -42.13
N TYR A 581 10.23 -0.90 -41.52
CA TYR A 581 10.99 0.11 -40.79
C TYR A 581 12.17 0.56 -41.65
N GLN A 582 12.14 1.81 -42.12
CA GLN A 582 13.26 2.44 -42.80
C GLN A 582 14.06 3.24 -41.79
N VAL A 583 15.30 2.83 -41.55
CA VAL A 583 16.19 3.43 -40.57
C VAL A 583 17.26 4.24 -41.30
N LYS A 584 17.44 5.49 -40.95
CA LYS A 584 18.50 6.36 -41.46
C LYS A 584 19.40 6.81 -40.32
N ASN A 585 20.64 6.34 -40.31
CA ASN A 585 21.65 6.79 -39.36
C ASN A 585 22.35 8.04 -39.93
N ARG A 586 22.12 9.19 -39.30
CA ARG A 586 22.77 10.49 -39.61
C ARG A 586 23.94 10.79 -38.66
N SER A 587 24.17 9.94 -37.67
CA SER A 587 25.28 10.05 -36.72
C SER A 587 26.62 9.73 -37.39
N PRO A 588 27.74 10.33 -36.92
CA PRO A 588 29.09 9.93 -37.32
C PRO A 588 29.54 8.58 -36.74
N GLN A 589 28.71 7.93 -35.93
CA GLN A 589 29.00 6.65 -35.28
C GLN A 589 28.04 5.57 -35.75
N ASP A 590 28.52 4.33 -35.76
CA ASP A 590 27.68 3.15 -35.95
C ASP A 590 26.66 3.04 -34.81
N ARG A 591 25.52 2.43 -35.13
CA ARG A 591 24.39 2.28 -34.21
C ARG A 591 23.85 0.86 -34.26
N ASP A 592 23.80 0.22 -33.10
CA ASP A 592 23.12 -1.04 -32.90
C ASP A 592 21.67 -0.73 -32.48
N LEU A 593 20.74 -0.82 -33.43
CA LEU A 593 19.35 -0.49 -33.20
C LEU A 593 18.57 -1.73 -32.75
N ILE A 594 17.77 -1.61 -31.69
CA ILE A 594 16.76 -2.58 -31.30
C ILE A 594 15.40 -2.03 -31.71
N ILE A 595 14.70 -2.72 -32.60
CA ILE A 595 13.33 -2.37 -33.01
C ILE A 595 12.35 -3.24 -32.23
N GLU A 596 11.53 -2.61 -31.39
CA GLU A 596 10.40 -3.26 -30.72
C GLU A 596 9.16 -3.21 -31.61
N HIS A 597 8.71 -4.39 -32.04
CA HIS A 597 7.46 -4.56 -32.78
C HIS A 597 6.41 -5.19 -31.86
N PRO A 598 5.22 -4.59 -31.68
CA PRO A 598 4.19 -5.15 -30.81
C PRO A 598 3.72 -6.53 -31.28
N ILE A 599 3.55 -7.44 -30.33
CA ILE A 599 2.88 -8.72 -30.55
C ILE A 599 1.38 -8.43 -30.64
N ARG A 600 0.75 -8.80 -31.76
CA ARG A 600 -0.69 -8.63 -31.96
C ARG A 600 -1.43 -9.94 -31.73
N ASP A 601 -2.59 -9.87 -31.10
CA ASP A 601 -3.46 -11.03 -30.92
C ASP A 601 -3.86 -11.62 -32.28
N GLU A 602 -3.85 -12.95 -32.36
CA GLU A 602 -4.19 -13.74 -33.56
C GLU A 602 -3.23 -13.59 -34.76
N TRP A 603 -2.20 -12.76 -34.67
CA TRP A 603 -1.15 -12.63 -35.69
C TRP A 603 0.10 -13.42 -35.31
N GLN A 604 0.70 -14.06 -36.30
CA GLN A 604 1.93 -14.83 -36.17
C GLN A 604 3.03 -14.23 -37.03
N LEU A 605 4.21 -14.07 -36.46
CA LEU A 605 5.37 -13.60 -37.20
C LEU A 605 5.90 -14.70 -38.13
N VAL A 606 6.08 -14.39 -39.41
CA VAL A 606 6.51 -15.38 -40.42
C VAL A 606 7.96 -15.80 -40.24
N ALA A 607 8.84 -14.86 -39.87
CA ALA A 607 10.29 -15.08 -39.77
C ALA A 607 10.76 -14.97 -38.31
N LEU A 608 10.26 -15.85 -37.44
CA LEU A 608 10.60 -15.87 -36.01
C LEU A 608 12.10 -16.07 -35.75
N GLU A 609 12.79 -16.78 -36.65
CA GLU A 609 14.25 -16.99 -36.61
C GLU A 609 15.09 -15.70 -36.67
N LYS A 610 14.51 -14.59 -37.14
CA LYS A 610 15.17 -13.28 -37.19
C LYS A 610 14.98 -12.47 -35.92
N VAL A 611 14.21 -12.97 -34.95
CA VAL A 611 13.95 -12.30 -33.68
C VAL A 611 15.07 -12.64 -32.71
N ASN A 612 15.69 -11.60 -32.13
CA ASN A 612 16.75 -11.77 -31.13
C ASN A 612 16.16 -12.10 -29.75
N GLU A 613 15.04 -11.46 -29.40
CA GLU A 613 14.39 -11.63 -28.11
C GLU A 613 12.87 -11.48 -28.25
N VAL A 614 12.10 -12.34 -27.58
CA VAL A 614 10.64 -12.26 -27.48
C VAL A 614 10.29 -11.89 -26.05
N SER A 615 9.67 -10.74 -25.86
CA SER A 615 9.09 -10.32 -24.58
C SER A 615 7.61 -10.72 -24.53
N ARG A 616 6.92 -10.37 -23.44
CA ARG A 616 5.48 -10.60 -23.28
C ARG A 616 4.65 -9.91 -24.37
N ASP A 617 5.01 -8.67 -24.71
CA ASP A 617 4.18 -7.78 -25.52
C ASP A 617 4.86 -7.35 -26.85
N VAL A 618 6.15 -7.65 -27.04
CA VAL A 618 6.93 -7.17 -28.20
C VAL A 618 7.93 -8.22 -28.71
N TYR A 619 8.14 -8.25 -30.02
CA TYR A 619 9.29 -8.85 -30.69
C TYR A 619 10.43 -7.83 -30.80
N ARG A 620 11.67 -8.23 -30.49
CA ARG A 620 12.86 -7.38 -30.60
C ARG A 620 13.78 -7.85 -31.73
N PHE A 621 14.08 -6.93 -32.63
CA PHE A 621 14.99 -7.15 -33.75
C PHE A 621 16.25 -6.29 -33.58
N ASP A 622 17.43 -6.92 -33.63
CA ASP A 622 18.70 -6.22 -33.65
C ASP A 622 19.07 -5.87 -35.10
N GLN A 623 19.28 -4.58 -35.36
CA GLN A 623 19.62 -4.04 -36.68
C GLN A 623 20.82 -3.09 -36.54
N ALA A 624 22.01 -3.59 -36.90
CA ALA A 624 23.19 -2.73 -37.02
C ALA A 624 23.04 -1.77 -38.22
N VAL A 625 23.33 -0.48 -38.01
CA VAL A 625 23.30 0.56 -39.04
C VAL A 625 24.56 1.40 -38.95
N ALA A 626 25.43 1.25 -39.94
CA ALA A 626 26.69 1.99 -40.02
C ALA A 626 26.46 3.51 -40.14
N ALA A 627 27.44 4.30 -39.70
CA ALA A 627 27.41 5.76 -39.76
C ALA A 627 27.05 6.26 -41.17
N GLY A 628 26.09 7.18 -41.26
CA GLY A 628 25.65 7.78 -42.52
C GLY A 628 24.86 6.84 -43.47
N LYS A 629 24.56 5.60 -43.07
CA LYS A 629 23.86 4.61 -43.92
C LYS A 629 22.37 4.49 -43.57
N THR A 630 21.65 3.83 -44.46
CA THR A 630 20.23 3.46 -44.29
C THR A 630 20.12 1.95 -44.20
N ALA A 631 19.25 1.46 -43.32
CA ALA A 631 18.87 0.06 -43.23
C ALA A 631 17.35 -0.08 -43.37
N LYS A 632 16.90 -1.28 -43.76
CA LYS A 632 15.49 -1.61 -43.93
C LYS A 632 15.19 -2.92 -43.23
N LEU A 633 14.17 -2.93 -42.38
CA LEU A 633 13.64 -4.12 -41.73
C LEU A 633 12.17 -4.32 -42.14
N ASP A 634 11.88 -5.42 -42.83
CA ASP A 634 10.52 -5.83 -43.16
C ASP A 634 10.04 -6.89 -42.15
N VAL A 635 9.04 -6.54 -41.36
CA VAL A 635 8.39 -7.44 -40.41
C VAL A 635 7.09 -7.93 -41.03
N VAL A 636 7.01 -9.24 -41.27
CA VAL A 636 5.88 -9.88 -41.94
C VAL A 636 5.10 -10.71 -40.94
N GLU A 637 3.82 -10.39 -40.77
CA GLU A 637 2.90 -11.10 -39.92
C GLU A 637 1.77 -11.73 -40.74
N GLU A 638 1.25 -12.85 -40.26
CA GLU A 638 0.13 -13.55 -40.86
C GLU A 638 -0.96 -13.86 -39.84
N ARG A 639 -2.22 -13.75 -40.25
CA ARG A 639 -3.35 -14.32 -39.51
C ARG A 639 -4.30 -15.05 -40.45
N SER A 640 -4.99 -16.04 -39.92
CA SER A 640 -6.09 -16.70 -40.61
C SER A 640 -7.41 -16.14 -40.11
N ARG A 641 -8.20 -15.58 -41.02
CA ARG A 641 -9.54 -15.08 -40.72
C ARG A 641 -10.58 -15.93 -41.43
N THR A 642 -11.55 -16.45 -40.68
CA THR A 642 -12.68 -17.18 -41.26
C THR A 642 -13.91 -16.29 -41.25
N ASN A 643 -14.45 -16.01 -42.43
CA ASN A 643 -15.71 -15.32 -42.60
C ASN A 643 -16.84 -16.34 -42.78
N VAL A 644 -17.98 -16.09 -42.14
CA VAL A 644 -19.14 -16.98 -42.20
C VAL A 644 -20.27 -16.26 -42.92
N ALA A 645 -20.81 -16.87 -43.97
CA ALA A 645 -21.91 -16.33 -44.76
C ALA A 645 -22.88 -17.43 -45.21
N GLY A 646 -24.17 -17.13 -45.32
CA GLY A 646 -25.13 -18.06 -45.90
C GLY A 646 -24.97 -18.13 -47.42
N LEU A 647 -24.89 -19.34 -48.00
CA LEU A 647 -24.74 -19.52 -49.45
C LEU A 647 -25.91 -18.93 -50.25
N ALA A 648 -27.13 -18.99 -49.68
CA ALA A 648 -28.32 -18.38 -50.26
C ALA A 648 -28.18 -16.86 -50.44
N ALA A 649 -27.62 -16.18 -49.43
CA ALA A 649 -27.47 -14.72 -49.41
C ALA A 649 -26.15 -14.22 -50.04
N THR A 650 -25.23 -15.14 -50.38
CA THR A 650 -23.96 -14.79 -51.02
C THR A 650 -24.18 -14.36 -52.46
N ASP A 651 -23.56 -13.26 -52.88
CA ASP A 651 -23.66 -12.77 -54.25
C ASP A 651 -23.08 -13.75 -55.30
N ASP A 652 -23.69 -13.79 -56.48
CA ASP A 652 -23.31 -14.71 -57.55
C ASP A 652 -21.89 -14.44 -58.08
N GLN A 653 -21.41 -13.19 -58.09
CA GLN A 653 -20.03 -12.87 -58.48
C GLN A 653 -19.03 -13.39 -57.45
N ALA A 654 -19.36 -13.28 -56.16
CA ALA A 654 -18.52 -13.85 -55.10
C ALA A 654 -18.39 -15.38 -55.25
N ILE A 655 -19.49 -16.07 -55.56
CA ILE A 655 -19.47 -17.52 -55.83
C ILE A 655 -18.60 -17.85 -57.05
N LYS A 656 -18.67 -17.05 -58.12
CA LYS A 656 -17.84 -17.21 -59.32
C LYS A 656 -16.35 -17.03 -59.04
N VAL A 657 -15.98 -16.11 -58.15
CA VAL A 657 -14.57 -15.95 -57.71
C VAL A 657 -14.06 -17.25 -57.06
N PHE A 658 -14.87 -17.88 -56.19
CA PHE A 658 -14.50 -19.16 -55.56
C PHE A 658 -14.39 -20.31 -56.57
N LEU A 659 -15.26 -20.35 -57.59
CA LEU A 659 -15.22 -21.34 -58.67
C LEU A 659 -13.96 -21.21 -59.55
N SER A 660 -13.54 -19.98 -59.84
CA SER A 660 -12.34 -19.69 -60.63
C SER A 660 -11.03 -19.95 -59.88
N GLY A 661 -11.09 -20.02 -58.55
CA GLY A 661 -9.92 -20.27 -57.70
C GLY A 661 -9.44 -21.73 -57.73
N ASN A 662 -8.15 -21.93 -57.46
CA ASN A 662 -7.55 -23.26 -57.30
C ASN A 662 -7.71 -23.83 -55.88
N VAL A 663 -8.49 -23.15 -55.02
CA VAL A 663 -8.63 -23.47 -53.59
C VAL A 663 -9.82 -24.39 -53.32
N ALA A 664 -10.89 -24.28 -54.11
CA ALA A 664 -12.07 -25.12 -53.97
C ALA A 664 -11.84 -26.51 -54.57
N SER A 665 -12.24 -27.56 -53.84
CA SER A 665 -12.24 -28.94 -54.36
C SER A 665 -13.20 -29.10 -55.54
N ASP A 666 -12.99 -30.10 -56.39
CA ASP A 666 -13.89 -30.37 -57.53
C ASP A 666 -15.34 -30.59 -57.06
N LYS A 667 -15.52 -31.29 -55.94
CA LYS A 667 -16.82 -31.51 -55.31
C LYS A 667 -17.49 -30.21 -54.87
N LEU A 668 -16.70 -29.29 -54.28
CA LEU A 668 -17.22 -27.98 -53.90
C LEU A 668 -17.58 -27.15 -55.13
N LYS A 669 -16.78 -27.19 -56.20
CA LYS A 669 -17.08 -26.49 -57.44
C LYS A 669 -18.36 -27.00 -58.10
N GLU A 670 -18.56 -28.31 -58.15
CA GLU A 670 -19.83 -28.91 -58.61
C GLU A 670 -21.02 -28.45 -57.76
N ALA A 671 -20.85 -28.41 -56.44
CA ALA A 671 -21.91 -27.98 -55.54
C ALA A 671 -22.27 -26.49 -55.72
N LEU A 672 -21.28 -25.61 -55.83
CA LEU A 672 -21.49 -24.19 -56.07
C LEU A 672 -22.12 -23.93 -57.44
N ASN A 673 -21.74 -24.68 -58.48
CA ASN A 673 -22.40 -24.62 -59.80
C ASN A 673 -23.86 -25.05 -59.73
N LYS A 674 -24.19 -26.13 -58.99
CA LYS A 674 -25.59 -26.53 -58.75
C LYS A 674 -26.37 -25.45 -58.00
N ALA A 675 -25.78 -24.83 -56.98
CA ALA A 675 -26.40 -23.73 -56.26
C ALA A 675 -26.68 -22.52 -57.17
N LEU A 676 -25.75 -22.16 -58.06
CA LEU A 676 -25.96 -21.10 -59.05
C LEU A 676 -27.07 -21.44 -60.04
N ALA A 677 -27.19 -22.71 -60.46
CA ALA A 677 -28.27 -23.16 -61.34
C ALA A 677 -29.64 -22.99 -60.68
N PHE A 678 -29.80 -23.39 -59.42
CA PHE A 678 -31.03 -23.17 -58.64
C PHE A 678 -31.37 -21.67 -58.53
N LYS A 679 -30.37 -20.82 -58.24
CA LYS A 679 -30.58 -19.37 -58.17
C LYS A 679 -31.00 -18.78 -59.52
N ALA A 680 -30.37 -19.21 -60.61
CA ALA A 680 -30.69 -18.75 -61.96
C ALA A 680 -32.11 -19.13 -62.38
N GLU A 681 -32.55 -20.34 -62.05
CA GLU A 681 -33.89 -20.83 -62.33
C GLU A 681 -34.95 -20.03 -61.55
N LEU A 682 -34.76 -19.86 -60.23
CA LEU A 682 -35.61 -19.02 -59.38
C LEU A 682 -35.68 -17.58 -59.89
N ALA A 683 -34.54 -16.99 -60.26
CA ALA A 683 -34.48 -15.64 -60.81
C ALA A 683 -35.20 -15.52 -62.16
N SER A 684 -35.21 -16.58 -62.97
CA SER A 684 -35.99 -16.63 -64.21
C SER A 684 -37.49 -16.67 -63.93
N THR A 685 -37.95 -17.58 -63.06
CA THR A 685 -39.36 -17.72 -62.69
C THR A 685 -39.91 -16.43 -62.07
N ARG A 686 -39.15 -15.78 -61.19
CA ARG A 686 -39.53 -14.49 -60.58
C ARG A 686 -39.67 -13.36 -61.60
N ARG A 687 -38.76 -13.28 -62.56
CA ARG A 687 -38.83 -12.29 -63.65
C ARG A 687 -40.07 -12.53 -64.53
N ASP A 688 -40.32 -13.77 -64.91
CA ASP A 688 -41.50 -14.15 -65.67
C ASP A 688 -42.79 -13.84 -64.91
N LEU A 689 -42.87 -14.19 -63.63
CA LEU A 689 -44.01 -13.93 -62.77
C LEU A 689 -44.29 -12.42 -62.70
N THR A 690 -43.25 -11.61 -62.53
CA THR A 690 -43.36 -10.15 -62.56
C THR A 690 -43.89 -9.65 -63.90
N GLN A 691 -43.42 -10.22 -65.02
CA GLN A 691 -43.88 -9.87 -66.36
C GLN A 691 -45.36 -10.22 -66.58
N VAL A 692 -45.78 -11.41 -66.14
CA VAL A 692 -47.19 -11.86 -66.24
C VAL A 692 -48.09 -11.02 -65.35
N GLN A 693 -47.67 -10.69 -64.12
CA GLN A 693 -48.40 -9.78 -63.22
C GLN A 693 -48.58 -8.38 -63.81
N ASN A 694 -47.51 -7.83 -64.40
CA ASN A 694 -47.58 -6.53 -65.08
C ASN A 694 -48.54 -6.57 -66.27
N ARG A 695 -48.55 -7.67 -67.04
CA ARG A 695 -49.49 -7.85 -68.16
C ARG A 695 -50.93 -7.98 -67.69
N LEU A 696 -51.17 -8.75 -66.62
CA LEU A 696 -52.50 -8.88 -66.01
C LEU A 696 -53.02 -7.50 -65.59
N LYS A 697 -52.20 -6.74 -64.85
CA LYS A 697 -52.53 -5.38 -64.42
C LYS A 697 -52.92 -4.47 -65.60
N ALA A 698 -52.12 -4.47 -66.67
CA ALA A 698 -52.40 -3.66 -67.86
C ALA A 698 -53.74 -4.03 -68.54
N ILE A 699 -54.08 -5.33 -68.60
CA ILE A 699 -55.35 -5.78 -69.19
C ILE A 699 -56.53 -5.45 -68.26
N THR A 700 -56.38 -5.64 -66.95
CA THR A 700 -57.42 -5.29 -65.97
C THR A 700 -57.73 -3.79 -65.96
N GLU A 701 -56.71 -2.93 -66.12
CA GLU A 701 -56.89 -1.48 -66.29
C GLU A 701 -57.62 -1.14 -67.61
N ASP A 702 -57.29 -1.83 -68.72
CA ASP A 702 -58.00 -1.66 -70.00
C ASP A 702 -59.47 -2.12 -69.90
N GLN A 703 -59.74 -3.18 -69.14
CA GLN A 703 -61.09 -3.68 -68.88
C GLN A 703 -61.97 -2.64 -68.20
N THR A 704 -61.45 -1.91 -67.20
CA THR A 704 -62.18 -0.80 -66.58
C THR A 704 -62.56 0.26 -67.62
N ARG A 705 -61.64 0.60 -68.53
CA ARG A 705 -61.89 1.53 -69.64
C ARG A 705 -62.94 0.97 -70.62
N LEU A 706 -62.88 -0.30 -70.98
CA LEU A 706 -63.83 -0.93 -71.89
C LEU A 706 -65.25 -1.00 -71.29
N ARG A 707 -65.39 -1.34 -70.00
CA ARG A 707 -66.70 -1.33 -69.30
C ARG A 707 -67.32 0.07 -69.29
N ALA A 708 -66.51 1.10 -69.00
CA ALA A 708 -66.96 2.48 -69.05
C ALA A 708 -67.38 2.92 -70.48
N ASN A 709 -66.65 2.48 -71.51
CA ASN A 709 -67.01 2.76 -72.90
C ASN A 709 -68.29 2.01 -73.32
N LEU A 710 -68.44 0.73 -72.94
CA LEU A 710 -69.63 -0.08 -73.24
C LEU A 710 -70.90 0.50 -72.60
N ALA A 711 -70.81 1.09 -71.39
CA ALA A 711 -71.94 1.73 -70.72
C ALA A 711 -72.45 2.98 -71.46
N ASN A 712 -71.58 3.67 -72.22
CA ASN A 712 -71.88 4.95 -72.87
C ASN A 712 -72.21 4.84 -74.37
N VAL A 713 -72.07 3.65 -74.96
CA VAL A 713 -72.24 3.42 -76.41
C VAL A 713 -73.54 2.64 -76.68
N PRO A 714 -74.40 3.07 -77.63
CA PRO A 714 -75.66 2.37 -77.91
C PRO A 714 -75.47 0.90 -78.35
N PRO A 715 -76.32 -0.05 -77.86
CA PRO A 715 -76.19 -1.49 -78.15
C PRO A 715 -76.28 -1.87 -79.64
N THR A 716 -76.89 -1.02 -80.47
CA THR A 716 -77.07 -1.24 -81.91
C THR A 716 -75.89 -0.75 -82.76
N SER A 717 -74.88 -0.12 -82.15
CA SER A 717 -73.74 0.43 -82.89
C SER A 717 -72.66 -0.63 -83.19
N ALA A 718 -72.00 -0.50 -84.34
CA ALA A 718 -70.87 -1.38 -84.70
C ALA A 718 -69.71 -1.30 -83.68
N ALA A 719 -69.54 -0.14 -83.03
CA ALA A 719 -68.54 0.07 -81.99
C ALA A 719 -68.82 -0.74 -80.71
N TYR A 720 -70.09 -0.85 -80.29
CA TYR A 720 -70.49 -1.68 -79.15
C TYR A 720 -70.10 -3.15 -79.36
N LYS A 721 -70.40 -3.69 -80.55
CA LYS A 721 -70.05 -5.07 -80.92
C LYS A 721 -68.55 -5.33 -80.86
N ARG A 722 -67.73 -4.39 -81.35
CA ARG A 722 -66.25 -4.50 -81.33
C ARG A 722 -65.67 -4.41 -79.92
N TYR A 723 -66.21 -3.55 -79.06
CA TYR A 723 -65.78 -3.47 -77.66
C TYR A 723 -66.19 -4.70 -76.86
N LEU A 724 -67.37 -5.27 -77.12
CA LEU A 724 -67.82 -6.50 -76.49
C LEU A 724 -66.96 -7.71 -76.89
N GLU A 725 -66.58 -7.83 -78.16
CA GLU A 725 -65.68 -8.88 -78.64
C GLU A 725 -64.26 -8.75 -78.06
N LYS A 726 -63.74 -7.51 -77.98
CA LYS A 726 -62.46 -7.23 -77.32
C LYS A 726 -62.53 -7.52 -75.82
N PHE A 727 -63.66 -7.22 -75.18
CA PHE A 727 -63.91 -7.49 -73.77
C PHE A 727 -63.86 -9.00 -73.49
N ASP A 728 -64.59 -9.79 -74.27
CA ASP A 728 -64.63 -11.26 -74.16
C ASP A 728 -63.25 -11.91 -74.39
N THR A 729 -62.51 -11.41 -75.38
CA THR A 729 -61.12 -11.83 -75.65
C THR A 729 -60.22 -11.54 -74.45
N GLN A 730 -60.38 -10.38 -73.81
CA GLN A 730 -59.59 -9.99 -72.65
C GLN A 730 -59.95 -10.77 -71.39
N GLU A 731 -61.22 -11.12 -71.16
CA GLU A 731 -61.61 -12.01 -70.07
C GLU A 731 -60.95 -13.39 -70.23
N THR A 732 -60.94 -13.92 -71.46
CA THR A 732 -60.21 -15.17 -71.78
C THR A 732 -58.69 -15.03 -71.55
N GLU A 733 -58.09 -13.87 -71.86
CA GLU A 733 -56.66 -13.62 -71.58
C GLU A 733 -56.38 -13.46 -70.09
N ILE A 734 -57.28 -12.82 -69.33
CA ILE A 734 -57.16 -12.65 -67.87
C ILE A 734 -57.16 -14.02 -67.19
N GLU A 735 -58.08 -14.91 -67.53
CA GLU A 735 -58.13 -16.27 -66.98
C GLU A 735 -56.83 -17.04 -67.26
N LYS A 736 -56.29 -16.91 -68.48
CA LYS A 736 -54.99 -17.51 -68.85
C LYS A 736 -53.82 -16.92 -68.06
N LEU A 737 -53.80 -15.60 -67.85
CA LEU A 737 -52.74 -14.93 -67.08
C LEU A 737 -52.84 -15.24 -65.59
N GLN A 738 -54.04 -15.30 -65.02
CA GLN A 738 -54.28 -15.71 -63.64
C GLN A 738 -53.78 -17.14 -63.40
N LYS A 739 -54.17 -18.07 -64.27
CA LYS A 739 -53.66 -19.45 -64.23
C LYS A 739 -52.14 -19.49 -64.37
N SER A 740 -51.56 -18.71 -65.29
CA SER A 740 -50.11 -18.62 -65.43
C SER A 740 -49.41 -18.01 -64.21
N ILE A 741 -50.06 -17.14 -63.44
CA ILE A 741 -49.51 -16.61 -62.18
C ILE A 741 -49.54 -17.71 -61.13
N GLU A 742 -50.65 -18.44 -60.97
CA GLU A 742 -50.75 -19.56 -60.03
C GLU A 742 -49.68 -20.63 -60.34
N ASP A 743 -49.57 -21.05 -61.60
CA ASP A 743 -48.58 -22.03 -62.05
C ASP A 743 -47.14 -21.54 -61.77
N LYS A 744 -46.85 -20.24 -62.00
CA LYS A 744 -45.51 -19.67 -61.73
C LYS A 744 -45.24 -19.45 -60.24
N GLN A 745 -46.24 -19.14 -59.44
CA GLN A 745 -46.13 -19.04 -57.98
C GLN A 745 -45.85 -20.41 -57.36
N GLU A 746 -46.54 -21.44 -57.82
CA GLU A 746 -46.30 -22.82 -57.36
C GLU A 746 -44.93 -23.34 -57.82
N ALA A 747 -44.52 -23.01 -59.05
CA ALA A 747 -43.18 -23.28 -59.54
C ALA A 747 -42.11 -22.57 -58.70
N GLU A 748 -42.28 -21.29 -58.38
CA GLU A 748 -41.36 -20.54 -57.51
C GLU A 748 -41.25 -21.19 -56.12
N ARG A 749 -42.38 -21.56 -55.51
CA ARG A 749 -42.40 -22.22 -54.19
C ARG A 749 -41.69 -23.56 -54.21
N THR A 750 -41.93 -24.35 -55.26
CA THR A 750 -41.30 -25.66 -55.46
C THR A 750 -39.78 -25.52 -55.67
N GLN A 751 -39.35 -24.59 -56.52
CA GLN A 751 -37.95 -24.28 -56.78
C GLN A 751 -37.24 -23.79 -55.50
N GLN A 752 -37.91 -22.94 -54.71
CA GLN A 752 -37.37 -22.43 -53.45
C GLN A 752 -37.20 -23.57 -52.43
N GLY A 753 -38.21 -24.43 -52.27
CA GLY A 753 -38.14 -25.60 -51.39
C GLY A 753 -37.06 -26.61 -51.81
N ALA A 754 -36.89 -26.82 -53.11
CA ALA A 754 -35.81 -27.66 -53.65
C ALA A 754 -34.43 -27.06 -53.36
N TYR A 755 -34.27 -25.75 -53.53
CA TYR A 755 -33.02 -25.05 -53.21
C TYR A 755 -32.69 -25.11 -51.71
N ASP A 756 -33.67 -24.84 -50.84
CA ASP A 756 -33.48 -24.88 -49.39
C ASP A 756 -33.13 -26.31 -48.89
N SER A 757 -33.77 -27.33 -49.47
CA SER A 757 -33.46 -28.74 -49.20
C SER A 757 -32.05 -29.11 -49.64
N TYR A 758 -31.64 -28.65 -50.82
CA TYR A 758 -30.29 -28.84 -51.33
C TYR A 758 -29.24 -28.19 -50.40
N LEU A 759 -29.46 -26.94 -50.00
CA LEU A 759 -28.57 -26.23 -49.08
C LEU A 759 -28.46 -26.94 -47.73
N THR A 760 -29.57 -27.40 -47.16
CA THR A 760 -29.59 -28.09 -45.85
C THR A 760 -28.79 -29.39 -45.88
N GLY A 761 -28.81 -30.12 -47.01
CA GLY A 761 -28.04 -31.34 -47.21
C GLY A 761 -26.57 -31.11 -47.61
N LEU A 762 -26.17 -29.87 -47.92
CA LEU A 762 -24.87 -29.59 -48.51
C LEU A 762 -23.77 -29.47 -47.45
N SER A 763 -22.87 -30.45 -47.39
CA SER A 763 -21.64 -30.39 -46.57
C SER A 763 -20.42 -30.84 -47.38
N VAL A 764 -19.57 -29.89 -47.78
CA VAL A 764 -18.44 -30.12 -48.70
C VAL A 764 -17.29 -29.16 -48.36
N GLU A 765 -16.06 -29.62 -48.53
CA GLU A 765 -14.82 -28.86 -48.27
C GLU A 765 -13.95 -28.82 -49.54
#